data_AF-A0A8H5GTS1-F1
#
_entry.id   AF-A0A8H5GTS1-F1
#
_cell.length_a   1.000
_cell.length_b   1.000
_cell.length_c   1.000
_cell.angle_alpha   90.00
_cell.angle_beta   90.00
_cell.angle_gamma   90.00
#
_symmetry.space_group_name_H-M   'P 1'
#
loop_
_entity.id
_entity.type
_entity.pdbx_description
1 polymer ?
#
loop_
_entity_poly.entity_id
_entity_poly.type
_entity_poly.pdbx_seq_one_letter_code
_entity_poly.pdbx_strand_id
1 'polypeptide(L)'
;MNVPFIESGASSRSHYVLVKNLESAESLQVADRIIVDQVYSTLDKLADPKLSLTCPCRKRLCKEYLIILLYCYSNISNTGFLDIPLENALSNAATLAEAGRTVADKRIGYRFCAEMMPKNHHLQLLLVNTLRKDLESSAVPRICLALDYLISSASEDVIPAIQSRLEDLLQHNSLHVRRRVLVAFEVLSQYEPELLEKIVKVVIRRMSDHELAVSSASMAVVCSLYKTSDTTRTLIRRSLDEQLRSAWASYQHGRRQGSLVNILTVLQKIGVPEDEATILLTTEIITAAAERKDHGTSTPVLVRAAFLALPPFDVQGTLLSSQNVSPLRHVTYLLASHDLNDQYLFLTCLDSVSPALWAMSLDSNPPVLSEREVGQVMHFLDSSDSLVRKMTLKILNRVDESIIDSYYAQSLQTFPSDLTISAKTEYACRLSEVLQIRAAEDGEWYSKSVHGLLEHIESATSVQGQAEVLEVLVEMVLNHIRRASPNFRLQCATTFLTYLSELDVFLGPMQMIITAALACEYLGQVALSPLSLLLGFSSRLESCPPAVQDACLLAMLRVAADCEEVPQHVIDGASTVGQKSRRYIRRFVQLQSEKDTLARIVQEARSTSLPDFLESLQNVIVEAGSQSSRSRSQLSTPVHVSAQLSPHRPSTKLRYKAYAAPGTSSPLERPSSSTHSRPTSRQSDAQILGPGDLAVAVSSQEFESVMASPLCRNTANEGPTIRNDLISLDSPFVSDPLQSPGGSSIERLGDDIINFEDMWHSLEGGDNARGWYNDSMDKAVRRLQMMVDMKVQVIESSLPPFIGELKVVVMPREGTKGNCAILRLREEEDNSCLWRLRAASSAVFEALKSVLSQ
;
A
#
# COMPACT_ATOMS: atom_id res chain seq x y z
N MET A 1 15.20 -12.38 -11.87
CA MET A 1 14.46 -13.66 -11.84
C MET A 1 15.32 -14.87 -12.21
N ASN A 2 15.35 -15.93 -11.38
CA ASN A 2 15.94 -17.24 -11.70
C ASN A 2 14.87 -18.33 -11.98
N VAL A 3 13.61 -17.93 -12.16
CA VAL A 3 12.47 -18.82 -12.41
C VAL A 3 12.26 -18.97 -13.92
N PRO A 4 12.13 -20.19 -14.47
CA PRO A 4 11.86 -20.39 -15.90
C PRO A 4 10.48 -19.85 -16.29
N PHE A 5 10.31 -19.44 -17.55
CA PHE A 5 9.06 -18.88 -18.10
C PHE A 5 7.79 -19.69 -17.74
N ILE A 6 7.90 -21.01 -17.73
CA ILE A 6 6.78 -21.93 -17.49
C ILE A 6 6.28 -21.83 -16.03
N GLU A 7 7.14 -21.42 -15.10
CA GLU A 7 6.83 -21.27 -13.67
C GLU A 7 6.62 -19.80 -13.28
N SER A 8 6.82 -18.85 -14.19
CA SER A 8 6.82 -17.41 -13.90
C SER A 8 5.44 -16.75 -14.01
N GLY A 9 4.40 -17.47 -14.42
CA GLY A 9 3.05 -16.93 -14.61
C GLY A 9 2.93 -15.82 -15.67
N ALA A 10 3.95 -15.63 -16.53
CA ALA A 10 3.95 -14.56 -17.51
C ALA A 10 3.03 -14.90 -18.69
N SER A 11 2.18 -13.94 -19.08
CA SER A 11 1.21 -14.10 -20.18
C SER A 11 1.85 -14.38 -21.56
N SER A 12 3.10 -13.99 -21.78
CA SER A 12 3.85 -14.23 -23.02
C SER A 12 5.36 -14.28 -22.79
N ARG A 13 6.11 -14.87 -23.73
CA ARG A 13 7.59 -14.84 -23.69
C ARG A 13 8.13 -13.41 -23.73
N SER A 14 7.49 -12.51 -24.47
CA SER A 14 7.83 -11.09 -24.49
C SER A 14 7.61 -10.42 -23.14
N HIS A 15 6.50 -10.74 -22.47
CA HIS A 15 6.22 -10.24 -21.12
C HIS A 15 7.26 -10.74 -20.12
N TYR A 16 7.62 -12.03 -20.16
CA TYR A 16 8.67 -12.58 -19.30
C TYR A 16 10.05 -11.92 -19.53
N VAL A 17 10.44 -11.71 -20.78
CA VAL A 17 11.71 -11.04 -21.11
C VAL A 17 11.71 -9.60 -20.59
N LEU A 18 10.60 -8.88 -20.72
CA LEU A 18 10.46 -7.53 -20.17
C LEU A 18 10.65 -7.53 -18.65
N VAL A 19 9.90 -8.36 -17.92
CA VAL A 19 9.99 -8.43 -16.44
C VAL A 19 11.41 -8.79 -16.02
N LYS A 20 12.03 -9.78 -16.68
CA LYS A 20 13.41 -10.17 -16.41
C LYS A 20 14.39 -9.01 -16.62
N ASN A 21 14.23 -8.25 -17.70
CA ASN A 21 15.10 -7.12 -18.00
C ASN A 21 14.95 -5.99 -16.97
N LEU A 22 13.71 -5.71 -16.52
CA LEU A 22 13.45 -4.70 -15.50
C LEU A 22 14.00 -5.10 -14.13
N GLU A 23 13.83 -6.36 -13.72
CA GLU A 23 14.42 -6.86 -12.47
C GLU A 23 15.95 -6.90 -12.50
N SER A 24 16.54 -7.03 -13.69
CA SER A 24 18.00 -7.01 -13.86
C SER A 24 18.58 -5.60 -14.02
N ALA A 25 17.76 -4.55 -14.01
CA ALA A 25 18.22 -3.19 -14.19
C ALA A 25 19.01 -2.71 -12.96
N GLU A 26 20.18 -2.12 -13.20
CA GLU A 26 21.07 -1.64 -12.14
C GLU A 26 20.58 -0.34 -11.47
N SER A 27 19.66 0.40 -12.12
CA SER A 27 19.09 1.64 -11.60
C SER A 27 17.67 1.89 -12.09
N LEU A 28 16.90 2.67 -11.32
CA LEU A 28 15.52 3.06 -11.66
C LEU A 28 15.43 3.82 -13.00
N GLN A 29 16.44 4.63 -13.34
CA GLN A 29 16.48 5.37 -14.61
C GLN A 29 16.63 4.44 -15.82
N VAL A 30 17.40 3.36 -15.69
CA VAL A 30 17.55 2.35 -16.75
C VAL A 30 16.27 1.54 -16.90
N ALA A 31 15.61 1.21 -15.78
CA ALA A 31 14.31 0.55 -15.79
C ALA A 31 13.25 1.40 -16.50
N ASP A 32 13.14 2.70 -16.18
CA ASP A 32 12.19 3.60 -16.83
C ASP A 32 12.45 3.71 -18.35
N ARG A 33 13.71 3.75 -18.78
CA ARG A 33 14.03 3.75 -20.22
C ARG A 33 13.58 2.47 -20.94
N ILE A 34 13.81 1.30 -20.33
CA ILE A 34 13.35 0.01 -20.88
C ILE A 34 11.83 -0.01 -21.01
N ILE A 35 11.11 0.54 -20.02
CA ILE A 35 9.65 0.66 -20.04
C ILE A 35 9.21 1.53 -21.23
N VAL A 36 9.79 2.72 -21.38
CA VAL A 36 9.42 3.66 -22.45
C VAL A 36 9.67 3.05 -23.84
N ASP A 37 10.84 2.44 -24.07
CA ASP A 37 11.17 1.79 -25.33
C ASP A 37 10.18 0.65 -25.65
N GLN A 38 9.78 -0.11 -24.62
CA GLN A 38 8.80 -1.18 -24.77
C GLN A 38 7.39 -0.65 -25.08
N VAL A 39 6.97 0.46 -24.47
CA VAL A 39 5.67 1.09 -24.74
C VAL A 39 5.59 1.52 -26.21
N TYR A 40 6.59 2.24 -26.74
CA TYR A 40 6.63 2.64 -28.14
C TYR A 40 6.55 1.43 -29.09
N SER A 41 7.41 0.42 -28.89
CA SER A 41 7.39 -0.80 -29.70
C SER A 41 6.03 -1.53 -29.66
N THR A 42 5.34 -1.49 -28.52
CA THR A 42 4.05 -2.15 -28.36
C THR A 42 2.93 -1.36 -29.04
N LEU A 43 2.95 -0.03 -28.95
CA LEU A 43 1.98 0.84 -29.62
C LEU A 43 2.12 0.78 -31.15
N ASP A 44 3.34 0.75 -31.68
CA ASP A 44 3.57 0.61 -33.13
C ASP A 44 2.99 -0.71 -33.66
N LYS A 45 3.11 -1.80 -32.89
CA LYS A 45 2.54 -3.10 -33.25
C LYS A 45 1.02 -3.13 -33.15
N LEU A 46 0.44 -2.36 -32.23
CA LEU A 46 -1.01 -2.18 -32.10
C LEU A 46 -1.60 -1.28 -33.18
N ALA A 47 -0.80 -0.39 -33.77
CA ALA A 47 -1.20 0.52 -34.83
C ALA A 47 -1.30 -0.13 -36.22
N ASP A 48 -0.78 -1.36 -36.40
CA ASP A 48 -0.84 -2.05 -37.70
C ASP A 48 -2.31 -2.34 -38.09
N PRO A 49 -2.84 -1.75 -39.18
CA PRO A 49 -4.24 -1.95 -39.61
C PRO A 49 -4.55 -3.40 -40.02
N LYS A 50 -3.52 -4.25 -40.18
CA LYS A 50 -3.71 -5.69 -40.38
C LYS A 50 -4.13 -6.40 -39.09
N LEU A 51 -4.11 -5.75 -37.92
CA LEU A 51 -4.55 -6.31 -36.65
C LEU A 51 -6.09 -6.39 -36.52
N SER A 52 -6.79 -6.88 -37.54
CA SER A 52 -8.24 -7.12 -37.44
C SER A 52 -8.50 -8.18 -36.37
N LEU A 53 -9.25 -7.79 -35.34
CA LEU A 53 -9.72 -8.65 -34.24
C LEU A 53 -10.71 -9.73 -34.70
N THR A 54 -10.74 -10.10 -35.97
CA THR A 54 -11.53 -11.21 -36.50
C THR A 54 -10.76 -12.53 -36.46
N CYS A 55 -9.42 -12.53 -36.54
CA CYS A 55 -8.60 -13.75 -36.38
C CYS A 55 -8.36 -14.09 -34.90
N PRO A 56 -8.61 -15.34 -34.44
CA PRO A 56 -8.24 -15.80 -33.09
C PRO A 56 -6.77 -15.57 -32.76
N CYS A 57 -5.89 -15.78 -33.75
CA CYS A 57 -4.45 -15.58 -33.66
C CYS A 57 -4.06 -14.14 -33.29
N ARG A 58 -4.76 -13.15 -33.85
CA ARG A 58 -4.48 -11.72 -33.63
C ARG A 58 -5.13 -11.17 -32.37
N LYS A 59 -6.27 -11.74 -31.95
CA LYS A 59 -6.87 -11.45 -30.63
C LYS A 59 -5.92 -11.82 -29.48
N ARG A 60 -5.17 -12.92 -29.61
CA ARG A 60 -4.16 -13.34 -28.61
C ARG A 60 -3.07 -12.29 -28.48
N LEU A 61 -2.48 -11.85 -29.59
CA LEU A 61 -1.45 -10.81 -29.59
C LEU A 61 -1.93 -9.47 -29.02
N CYS A 62 -3.16 -9.05 -29.37
CA CYS A 62 -3.75 -7.84 -28.80
C CYS A 62 -3.83 -7.91 -27.27
N LYS A 63 -4.27 -9.04 -26.70
CA LYS A 63 -4.31 -9.23 -25.23
C LYS A 63 -2.92 -9.12 -24.61
N GLU A 64 -1.94 -9.80 -25.21
CA GLU A 64 -0.55 -9.77 -24.74
C GLU A 64 0.01 -8.34 -24.72
N TYR A 65 -0.25 -7.56 -25.77
CA TYR A 65 0.17 -6.15 -25.84
C TYR A 65 -0.55 -5.26 -24.83
N LEU A 66 -1.85 -5.42 -24.63
CA LEU A 66 -2.59 -4.66 -23.60
C LEU A 66 -2.09 -4.98 -22.18
N ILE A 67 -1.77 -6.25 -21.90
CA ILE A 67 -1.18 -6.67 -20.62
C ILE A 67 0.20 -6.06 -20.43
N ILE A 68 1.06 -6.09 -21.47
CA ILE A 68 2.39 -5.48 -21.43
C ILE A 68 2.29 -3.97 -21.15
N LEU A 69 1.36 -3.28 -21.82
CA LEU A 69 1.12 -1.86 -21.57
C LEU A 69 0.67 -1.62 -20.12
N LEU A 70 -0.32 -2.35 -19.61
CA LEU A 70 -0.74 -2.23 -18.20
C LEU A 70 0.40 -2.44 -17.23
N TYR A 71 1.25 -3.43 -17.49
CA TYR A 71 2.43 -3.71 -16.67
C TYR A 71 3.45 -2.56 -16.71
N CYS A 72 3.75 -2.04 -17.91
CA CYS A 72 4.63 -0.89 -18.10
C CYS A 72 4.12 0.35 -17.33
N TYR A 73 2.83 0.68 -17.48
CA TYR A 73 2.22 1.83 -16.80
C TYR A 73 2.17 1.66 -15.27
N SER A 74 2.06 0.43 -14.77
CA SER A 74 2.02 0.16 -13.32
C SER A 74 3.41 0.19 -12.65
N ASN A 75 4.50 0.10 -13.41
CA ASN A 75 5.87 -0.01 -12.87
C ASN A 75 6.76 1.20 -13.16
N ILE A 76 6.27 2.20 -13.88
CA ILE A 76 7.06 3.39 -14.18
C ILE A 76 7.15 4.31 -12.95
N SER A 77 8.34 4.83 -12.67
CA SER A 77 8.52 5.74 -11.53
C SER A 77 8.29 7.19 -11.93
N ASN A 78 8.79 7.60 -13.11
CA ASN A 78 8.61 8.96 -13.61
C ASN A 78 7.50 9.03 -14.67
N THR A 79 6.32 9.49 -14.24
CA THR A 79 5.12 9.66 -15.09
C THR A 79 5.29 10.70 -16.20
N GLY A 80 6.28 11.60 -16.10
CA GLY A 80 6.55 12.62 -17.11
C GLY A 80 6.99 12.07 -18.47
N PHE A 81 7.37 10.80 -18.56
CA PHE A 81 7.71 10.14 -19.83
C PHE A 81 6.51 9.54 -20.58
N LEU A 82 5.29 9.63 -20.03
CA LEU A 82 4.10 8.92 -20.51
C LEU A 82 3.02 9.79 -21.17
N ASP A 83 3.36 10.97 -21.67
CA ASP A 83 2.50 11.76 -22.57
C ASP A 83 2.41 11.13 -23.98
N ILE A 84 2.22 9.81 -24.03
CA ILE A 84 2.16 9.02 -25.25
C ILE A 84 0.69 8.76 -25.58
N PRO A 85 0.22 9.05 -26.81
CA PRO A 85 -1.18 8.87 -27.18
C PRO A 85 -1.54 7.37 -27.22
N LEU A 86 -2.46 6.97 -26.34
CA LEU A 86 -2.95 5.58 -26.22
C LEU A 86 -4.19 5.27 -27.06
N GLU A 87 -4.59 6.16 -27.99
CA GLU A 87 -5.87 6.06 -28.71
C GLU A 87 -6.05 4.71 -29.43
N ASN A 88 -5.01 4.21 -30.09
CA ASN A 88 -5.01 2.90 -30.75
C ASN A 88 -5.19 1.75 -29.75
N ALA A 89 -4.55 1.84 -28.58
CA ALA A 89 -4.66 0.82 -27.54
C ALA A 89 -6.07 0.84 -26.91
N LEU A 90 -6.63 2.03 -26.67
CA LEU A 90 -7.99 2.21 -26.15
C LEU A 90 -9.07 1.69 -27.12
N SER A 91 -8.93 1.95 -28.42
CA SER A 91 -9.84 1.44 -29.44
C SER A 91 -9.82 -0.10 -29.52
N ASN A 92 -8.61 -0.69 -29.49
CA ASN A 92 -8.45 -2.14 -29.45
C ASN A 92 -9.00 -2.75 -28.15
N ALA A 93 -8.80 -2.10 -27.00
CA ALA A 93 -9.34 -2.55 -25.72
C ALA A 93 -10.86 -2.49 -25.67
N ALA A 94 -11.48 -1.40 -26.15
CA ALA A 94 -12.93 -1.27 -26.22
C ALA A 94 -13.55 -2.31 -27.15
N THR A 95 -12.90 -2.57 -28.30
CA THR A 95 -13.32 -3.63 -29.22
C THR A 95 -13.16 -5.02 -28.61
N LEU A 96 -12.10 -5.25 -27.81
CA LEU A 96 -11.90 -6.51 -27.08
C LEU A 96 -12.96 -6.71 -25.99
N ALA A 97 -13.38 -5.64 -25.31
CA ALA A 97 -14.48 -5.66 -24.34
C ALA A 97 -15.82 -5.98 -25.02
N GLU A 98 -16.09 -5.46 -26.22
CA GLU A 98 -17.32 -5.75 -26.95
C GLU A 98 -17.32 -7.17 -27.58
N ALA A 99 -16.32 -7.46 -28.42
CA ALA A 99 -16.25 -8.65 -29.27
C ALA A 99 -15.54 -9.86 -28.63
N GLY A 100 -15.12 -9.73 -27.37
CA GLY A 100 -14.53 -10.82 -26.59
C GLY A 100 -15.53 -11.96 -26.37
N ARG A 101 -15.16 -13.19 -26.74
CA ARG A 101 -16.03 -14.38 -26.57
C ARG A 101 -15.92 -14.95 -25.17
N THR A 102 -14.72 -14.98 -24.62
CA THR A 102 -14.44 -15.49 -23.28
C THR A 102 -14.56 -14.38 -22.24
N VAL A 103 -14.71 -14.78 -20.97
CA VAL A 103 -14.72 -13.86 -19.82
C VAL A 103 -13.35 -13.20 -19.66
N ALA A 104 -12.26 -13.93 -19.89
CA ALA A 104 -10.88 -13.41 -19.81
C ALA A 104 -10.63 -12.28 -20.82
N ASP A 105 -11.13 -12.43 -22.06
CA ASP A 105 -10.98 -11.43 -23.12
C ASP A 105 -11.65 -10.11 -22.71
N LYS A 106 -12.90 -10.21 -22.25
CA LYS A 106 -13.66 -9.05 -21.77
C LYS A 106 -13.02 -8.42 -20.53
N ARG A 107 -12.50 -9.23 -19.61
CA ARG A 107 -11.81 -8.76 -18.40
C ARG A 107 -10.60 -7.89 -18.74
N ILE A 108 -9.78 -8.32 -19.69
CA ILE A 108 -8.60 -7.54 -20.14
C ILE A 108 -9.05 -6.22 -20.79
N GLY A 109 -10.05 -6.27 -21.68
CA GLY A 109 -10.60 -5.08 -22.32
C GLY A 109 -11.15 -4.07 -21.30
N TYR A 110 -12.05 -4.52 -20.42
CA TYR A 110 -12.62 -3.68 -19.36
C TYR A 110 -11.55 -3.13 -18.41
N ARG A 111 -10.60 -3.96 -17.96
CA ARG A 111 -9.54 -3.50 -17.06
C ARG A 111 -8.64 -2.45 -17.72
N PHE A 112 -8.26 -2.67 -18.99
CA PHE A 112 -7.46 -1.69 -19.72
C PHE A 112 -8.20 -0.36 -19.86
N CYS A 113 -9.48 -0.40 -20.24
CA CYS A 113 -10.30 0.81 -20.33
C CYS A 113 -10.46 1.49 -18.95
N ALA A 114 -10.64 0.74 -17.87
CA ALA A 114 -10.84 1.32 -16.54
C ALA A 114 -9.60 2.06 -16.02
N GLU A 115 -8.41 1.56 -16.33
CA GLU A 115 -7.15 2.16 -15.86
C GLU A 115 -6.65 3.29 -16.78
N MET A 116 -6.81 3.13 -18.10
CA MET A 116 -6.12 3.99 -19.08
C MET A 116 -7.05 5.02 -19.76
N MET A 117 -8.37 4.86 -19.70
CA MET A 117 -9.30 5.73 -20.43
C MET A 117 -9.65 6.99 -19.64
N PRO A 118 -9.48 8.20 -20.21
CA PRO A 118 -9.97 9.43 -19.60
C PRO A 118 -11.50 9.44 -19.48
N LYS A 119 -12.03 10.12 -18.45
CA LYS A 119 -13.48 10.13 -18.14
C LYS A 119 -14.36 10.69 -19.26
N ASN A 120 -13.85 11.58 -20.10
CA ASN A 120 -14.60 12.24 -21.19
C ASN A 120 -14.26 11.64 -22.57
N HIS A 121 -13.70 10.43 -22.62
CA HIS A 121 -13.28 9.83 -23.87
C HIS A 121 -14.48 9.33 -24.69
N HIS A 122 -14.53 9.64 -25.99
CA HIS A 122 -15.66 9.31 -26.87
C HIS A 122 -16.02 7.81 -26.92
N LEU A 123 -15.02 6.92 -26.74
CA LEU A 123 -15.24 5.46 -26.69
C LEU A 123 -16.06 5.00 -25.49
N GLN A 124 -16.29 5.83 -24.49
CA GLN A 124 -17.13 5.49 -23.34
C GLN A 124 -18.56 5.15 -23.77
N LEU A 125 -19.11 5.83 -24.78
CA LEU A 125 -20.44 5.53 -25.34
C LEU A 125 -20.51 4.13 -25.99
N LEU A 126 -19.41 3.64 -26.55
CA LEU A 126 -19.33 2.26 -27.07
C LEU A 126 -19.43 1.25 -25.92
N LEU A 127 -18.76 1.56 -24.79
CA LEU A 127 -18.80 0.73 -23.60
C LEU A 127 -20.17 0.74 -22.92
N VAL A 128 -20.93 1.83 -22.95
CA VAL A 128 -22.33 1.87 -22.44
C VAL A 128 -23.18 0.75 -23.05
N ASN A 129 -23.15 0.62 -24.38
CA ASN A 129 -23.89 -0.43 -25.08
C ASN A 129 -23.38 -1.83 -24.74
N THR A 130 -22.07 -1.98 -24.56
CA THR A 130 -21.44 -3.24 -24.19
C THR A 130 -21.83 -3.66 -22.77
N LEU A 131 -21.84 -2.72 -21.82
CA LEU A 131 -22.27 -2.91 -20.44
C LEU A 131 -23.73 -3.34 -20.38
N ARG A 132 -24.62 -2.67 -21.12
CA ARG A 132 -26.04 -3.07 -21.20
C ARG A 132 -26.17 -4.54 -21.64
N LYS A 133 -25.52 -4.92 -22.75
CA LYS A 133 -25.53 -6.31 -23.27
C LYS A 133 -24.99 -7.32 -22.25
N ASP A 134 -23.90 -6.98 -21.56
CA ASP A 134 -23.27 -7.87 -20.58
C ASP A 134 -24.07 -8.00 -19.27
N LEU A 135 -24.81 -6.97 -18.86
CA LEU A 135 -25.75 -7.03 -17.72
C LEU A 135 -27.02 -7.83 -18.04
N GLU A 136 -27.45 -7.84 -19.30
CA GLU A 136 -28.58 -8.65 -19.80
C GLU A 136 -28.21 -10.13 -20.01
N SER A 137 -26.91 -10.46 -20.04
CA SER A 137 -26.42 -11.83 -20.20
C SER A 137 -26.88 -12.74 -19.06
N SER A 138 -27.13 -14.02 -19.36
CA SER A 138 -27.41 -15.06 -18.36
C SER A 138 -26.17 -15.53 -17.60
N ALA A 139 -24.98 -15.33 -18.18
CA ALA A 139 -23.72 -15.75 -17.57
C ALA A 139 -23.30 -14.81 -16.42
N VAL A 140 -23.38 -15.30 -15.19
CA VAL A 140 -22.99 -14.58 -13.96
C VAL A 140 -21.61 -13.90 -14.06
N PRO A 141 -20.55 -14.55 -14.57
CA PRO A 141 -19.24 -13.89 -14.68
C PRO A 141 -19.24 -12.66 -15.60
N ARG A 142 -20.06 -12.64 -16.66
CA ARG A 142 -20.19 -11.46 -17.54
C ARG A 142 -20.91 -10.32 -16.84
N ILE A 143 -21.98 -10.61 -16.11
CA ILE A 143 -22.69 -9.62 -15.29
C ILE A 143 -21.71 -9.02 -14.27
N CYS A 144 -20.96 -9.85 -13.55
CA CYS A 144 -19.99 -9.38 -12.56
C CYS A 144 -18.89 -8.51 -13.17
N LEU A 145 -18.34 -8.87 -14.34
CA LEU A 145 -17.36 -8.02 -15.04
C LEU A 145 -17.91 -6.65 -15.41
N ALA A 146 -19.14 -6.60 -15.93
CA ALA A 146 -19.79 -5.34 -16.27
C ALA A 146 -20.01 -4.48 -15.01
N LEU A 147 -20.46 -5.08 -13.91
CA LEU A 147 -20.62 -4.38 -12.62
C LEU A 147 -19.28 -3.91 -12.05
N ASP A 148 -18.21 -4.70 -12.12
CA ASP A 148 -16.88 -4.31 -11.65
C ASP A 148 -16.32 -3.12 -12.46
N TYR A 149 -16.56 -3.10 -13.77
CA TYR A 149 -16.24 -1.94 -14.62
C TYR A 149 -17.06 -0.71 -14.22
N LEU A 150 -18.36 -0.87 -13.98
CA LEU A 150 -19.23 0.24 -13.54
C LEU A 150 -18.77 0.83 -12.20
N ILE A 151 -18.38 -0.01 -11.24
CA ILE A 151 -17.92 0.42 -9.91
C ILE A 151 -16.60 1.21 -10.03
N SER A 152 -15.69 0.78 -10.91
CA SER A 152 -14.37 1.41 -11.07
C SER A 152 -14.39 2.63 -12.00
N SER A 153 -15.28 2.67 -12.99
CA SER A 153 -15.31 3.69 -14.05
C SER A 153 -16.74 4.14 -14.36
N ALA A 154 -17.44 4.66 -13.35
CA ALA A 154 -18.80 5.16 -13.50
C ALA A 154 -18.87 6.47 -14.31
N SER A 155 -19.91 6.58 -15.15
CA SER A 155 -20.24 7.78 -15.94
C SER A 155 -21.75 8.03 -15.93
N GLU A 156 -22.13 9.29 -16.02
CA GLU A 156 -23.52 9.75 -16.07
C GLU A 156 -24.27 9.19 -17.29
N ASP A 157 -23.60 9.13 -18.45
CA ASP A 157 -24.18 8.64 -19.71
C ASP A 157 -24.65 7.17 -19.64
N VAL A 158 -24.12 6.40 -18.70
CA VAL A 158 -24.45 4.97 -18.56
C VAL A 158 -25.78 4.77 -17.84
N ILE A 159 -26.17 5.69 -16.94
CA ILE A 159 -27.30 5.51 -16.01
C ILE A 159 -28.61 5.17 -16.75
N PRO A 160 -29.05 5.94 -17.77
CA PRO A 160 -30.32 5.68 -18.43
C PRO A 160 -30.37 4.31 -19.14
N ALA A 161 -29.21 3.79 -19.56
CA ALA A 161 -29.11 2.55 -20.31
C ALA A 161 -29.19 1.29 -19.43
N ILE A 162 -28.85 1.40 -18.14
CA ILE A 162 -28.70 0.23 -17.26
C ILE A 162 -29.58 0.26 -16.00
N GLN A 163 -30.15 1.41 -15.63
CA GLN A 163 -30.87 1.58 -14.36
C GLN A 163 -31.93 0.50 -14.10
N SER A 164 -32.85 0.29 -15.04
CA SER A 164 -33.91 -0.72 -14.90
C SER A 164 -33.34 -2.12 -14.72
N ARG A 165 -32.28 -2.45 -15.45
CA ARG A 165 -31.61 -3.74 -15.34
C ARG A 165 -30.91 -3.91 -14.00
N LEU A 166 -30.30 -2.85 -13.44
CA LEU A 166 -29.70 -2.91 -12.12
C LEU A 166 -30.75 -3.17 -11.03
N GLU A 167 -31.94 -2.59 -11.14
CA GLU A 167 -33.04 -2.83 -10.20
C GLU A 167 -33.47 -4.31 -10.18
N ASP A 168 -33.55 -4.95 -11.35
CA ASP A 168 -33.80 -6.40 -11.45
C ASP A 168 -32.70 -7.24 -10.78
N LEU A 169 -31.43 -6.85 -11.00
CA LEU A 169 -30.27 -7.60 -10.51
C LEU A 169 -30.10 -7.54 -8.98
N LEU A 170 -30.77 -6.62 -8.29
CA LEU A 170 -30.84 -6.60 -6.81
C LEU A 170 -31.48 -7.87 -6.22
N GLN A 171 -32.30 -8.57 -7.01
CA GLN A 171 -32.98 -9.81 -6.62
C GLN A 171 -32.33 -11.07 -7.20
N HIS A 172 -31.16 -10.94 -7.83
CA HIS A 172 -30.48 -12.05 -8.48
C HIS A 172 -30.04 -13.16 -7.49
N ASN A 173 -30.08 -14.41 -7.91
CA ASN A 173 -29.76 -15.58 -7.06
C ASN A 173 -28.29 -15.60 -6.61
N SER A 174 -27.38 -15.15 -7.48
CA SER A 174 -25.94 -15.08 -7.16
C SER A 174 -25.63 -13.93 -6.19
N LEU A 175 -25.02 -14.27 -5.04
CA LEU A 175 -24.52 -13.29 -4.06
C LEU A 175 -23.50 -12.31 -4.67
N HIS A 176 -22.68 -12.77 -5.62
CA HIS A 176 -21.65 -11.96 -6.27
C HIS A 176 -22.26 -10.84 -7.12
N VAL A 177 -23.46 -11.06 -7.66
CA VAL A 177 -24.22 -10.05 -8.40
C VAL A 177 -24.88 -9.10 -7.42
N ARG A 178 -25.65 -9.60 -6.44
CA ARG A 178 -26.36 -8.75 -5.47
C ARG A 178 -25.43 -7.77 -4.76
N ARG A 179 -24.28 -8.25 -4.27
CA ARG A 179 -23.25 -7.42 -3.62
C ARG A 179 -22.77 -6.29 -4.54
N ARG A 180 -22.38 -6.61 -5.79
CA ARG A 180 -21.84 -5.64 -6.74
C ARG A 180 -22.88 -4.63 -7.20
N VAL A 181 -24.13 -5.05 -7.39
CA VAL A 181 -25.21 -4.14 -7.78
C VAL A 181 -25.44 -3.08 -6.70
N LEU A 182 -25.43 -3.46 -5.41
CA LEU A 182 -25.54 -2.51 -4.30
C LEU A 182 -24.42 -1.45 -4.35
N VAL A 183 -23.17 -1.88 -4.51
CA VAL A 183 -22.03 -0.96 -4.64
C VAL A 183 -22.12 -0.12 -5.90
N ALA A 184 -22.58 -0.68 -7.03
CA ALA A 184 -22.77 0.06 -8.27
C ALA A 184 -23.79 1.20 -8.09
N PHE A 185 -24.90 0.97 -7.37
CA PHE A 185 -25.85 2.03 -7.04
C PHE A 185 -25.23 3.15 -6.20
N GLU A 186 -24.39 2.80 -5.21
CA GLU A 186 -23.68 3.80 -4.40
C GLU A 186 -22.67 4.63 -5.22
N VAL A 187 -22.00 4.03 -6.20
CA VAL A 187 -21.09 4.80 -7.07
C VAL A 187 -21.88 5.70 -8.02
N LEU A 188 -22.96 5.19 -8.63
CA LEU A 188 -23.79 5.96 -9.57
C LEU A 188 -24.55 7.10 -8.88
N SER A 189 -24.83 6.98 -7.58
CA SER A 189 -25.51 8.04 -6.82
C SER A 189 -24.68 9.31 -6.64
N GLN A 190 -23.39 9.29 -6.97
CA GLN A 190 -22.55 10.48 -7.04
C GLN A 190 -22.99 11.42 -8.18
N TYR A 191 -23.62 10.89 -9.23
CA TYR A 191 -24.17 11.64 -10.35
C TYR A 191 -25.66 11.92 -10.15
N GLU A 192 -26.44 10.89 -9.82
CA GLU A 192 -27.88 11.00 -9.58
C GLU A 192 -28.27 10.43 -8.19
N PRO A 193 -28.40 11.28 -7.14
CA PRO A 193 -28.70 10.81 -5.78
C PRO A 193 -30.09 10.15 -5.64
N GLU A 194 -31.04 10.50 -6.51
CA GLU A 194 -32.40 9.93 -6.55
C GLU A 194 -32.41 8.41 -6.79
N LEU A 195 -31.36 7.85 -7.40
CA LEU A 195 -31.23 6.42 -7.63
C LEU A 195 -31.28 5.61 -6.34
N LEU A 196 -30.64 6.13 -5.28
CA LEU A 196 -30.61 5.44 -4.00
C LEU A 196 -31.96 5.50 -3.28
N GLU A 197 -32.68 6.62 -3.39
CA GLU A 197 -34.00 6.80 -2.75
C GLU A 197 -35.02 5.76 -3.23
N LYS A 198 -34.96 5.39 -4.52
CA LYS A 198 -35.83 4.36 -5.11
C LYS A 198 -35.61 2.98 -4.51
N ILE A 199 -34.37 2.65 -4.12
CA ILE A 199 -33.99 1.31 -3.66
C ILE A 199 -33.90 1.18 -2.13
N VAL A 200 -34.17 2.23 -1.35
CA VAL A 200 -34.05 2.26 0.13
C VAL A 200 -34.65 1.01 0.79
N LYS A 201 -35.87 0.63 0.42
CA LYS A 201 -36.58 -0.53 1.00
C LYS A 201 -35.86 -1.85 0.71
N VAL A 202 -35.24 -1.97 -0.47
CA VAL A 202 -34.48 -3.15 -0.87
C VAL A 202 -33.16 -3.20 -0.11
N VAL A 203 -32.47 -2.06 0.00
CA VAL A 203 -31.22 -1.94 0.79
C VAL A 203 -31.48 -2.31 2.25
N ILE A 204 -32.51 -1.75 2.88
CA ILE A 204 -32.87 -2.09 4.27
C ILE A 204 -33.12 -3.60 4.44
N ARG A 205 -33.84 -4.23 3.50
CA ARG A 205 -34.07 -5.68 3.52
C ARG A 205 -32.78 -6.49 3.37
N ARG A 206 -31.81 -6.00 2.58
CA ARG A 206 -30.53 -6.67 2.32
C ARG A 206 -29.51 -6.51 3.45
N MET A 207 -29.74 -5.62 4.42
CA MET A 207 -28.98 -5.59 5.67
C MET A 207 -29.02 -6.93 6.41
N SER A 208 -30.14 -7.66 6.31
CA SER A 208 -30.36 -8.98 6.92
C SER A 208 -30.13 -10.17 5.96
N ASP A 209 -29.40 -9.98 4.85
CA ASP A 209 -29.17 -11.07 3.89
C ASP A 209 -28.45 -12.26 4.56
N HIS A 210 -28.74 -13.48 4.10
CA HIS A 210 -28.10 -14.68 4.62
C HIS A 210 -26.58 -14.61 4.46
N GLU A 211 -26.14 -14.06 3.33
CA GLU A 211 -24.73 -13.92 2.97
C GLU A 211 -24.14 -12.63 3.55
N LEU A 212 -23.12 -12.77 4.40
CA LEU A 212 -22.44 -11.65 5.06
C LEU A 212 -21.92 -10.63 4.05
N ALA A 213 -21.36 -11.07 2.92
CA ALA A 213 -20.82 -10.18 1.89
C ALA A 213 -21.87 -9.25 1.27
N VAL A 214 -23.13 -9.69 1.15
CA VAL A 214 -24.25 -8.86 0.65
C VAL A 214 -24.72 -7.91 1.75
N SER A 215 -24.86 -8.41 2.98
CA SER A 215 -25.18 -7.60 4.16
C SER A 215 -24.17 -6.46 4.36
N SER A 216 -22.86 -6.75 4.32
CA SER A 216 -21.80 -5.75 4.45
C SER A 216 -21.84 -4.69 3.34
N ALA A 217 -22.09 -5.08 2.08
CA ALA A 217 -22.23 -4.11 1.01
C ALA A 217 -23.49 -3.25 1.19
N SER A 218 -24.60 -3.85 1.61
CA SER A 218 -25.83 -3.12 1.94
C SER A 218 -25.60 -2.09 3.04
N MET A 219 -24.87 -2.49 4.09
CA MET A 219 -24.48 -1.63 5.21
C MET A 219 -23.58 -0.46 4.78
N ALA A 220 -22.69 -0.66 3.81
CA ALA A 220 -21.90 0.42 3.24
C ALA A 220 -22.80 1.45 2.52
N VAL A 221 -23.73 0.99 1.68
CA VAL A 221 -24.71 1.84 0.98
C VAL A 221 -25.59 2.62 1.95
N VAL A 222 -25.94 2.04 3.10
CA VAL A 222 -26.73 2.70 4.16
C VAL A 222 -26.06 3.98 4.67
N CYS A 223 -24.74 4.00 4.81
CA CYS A 223 -23.99 5.21 5.20
C CYS A 223 -24.15 6.35 4.18
N SER A 224 -24.18 6.02 2.89
CA SER A 224 -24.40 6.98 1.81
C SER A 224 -25.86 7.45 1.77
N LEU A 225 -26.81 6.54 1.93
CA LEU A 225 -28.25 6.83 2.02
C LEU A 225 -28.62 7.77 3.17
N TYR A 226 -27.96 7.62 4.32
CA TYR A 226 -28.22 8.41 5.51
C TYR A 226 -28.03 9.93 5.29
N LYS A 227 -27.21 10.32 4.30
CA LYS A 227 -26.96 11.73 3.95
C LYS A 227 -28.09 12.38 3.15
N THR A 228 -29.03 11.61 2.59
CA THR A 228 -29.97 12.08 1.56
C THR A 228 -31.20 12.78 2.15
N SER A 229 -32.01 12.07 2.93
CA SER A 229 -33.32 12.56 3.41
C SER A 229 -33.61 12.15 4.85
N ASP A 230 -34.30 13.01 5.60
CA ASP A 230 -34.56 12.81 7.04
C ASP A 230 -35.51 11.63 7.33
N THR A 231 -36.52 11.44 6.48
CA THR A 231 -37.40 10.28 6.52
C THR A 231 -36.62 8.97 6.36
N THR A 232 -35.65 8.95 5.44
CA THR A 232 -34.76 7.80 5.23
C THR A 232 -33.87 7.54 6.44
N ARG A 233 -33.35 8.59 7.11
CA ARG A 233 -32.56 8.46 8.35
C ARG A 233 -33.33 7.76 9.46
N THR A 234 -34.59 8.15 9.69
CA THR A 234 -35.41 7.53 10.77
C THR A 234 -35.71 6.06 10.49
N LEU A 235 -35.97 5.69 9.23
CA LEU A 235 -36.18 4.30 8.82
C LEU A 235 -34.91 3.48 8.99
N ILE A 236 -33.76 3.99 8.52
CA ILE A 236 -32.46 3.34 8.65
C ILE A 236 -32.11 3.09 10.12
N ARG A 237 -32.29 4.09 10.99
CA ARG A 237 -32.01 3.96 12.43
C ARG A 237 -32.82 2.85 13.07
N ARG A 238 -34.14 2.86 12.87
CA ARG A 238 -35.02 1.80 13.40
C ARG A 238 -34.59 0.42 12.92
N SER A 239 -34.27 0.29 11.64
CA SER A 239 -33.80 -0.99 11.09
C SER A 239 -32.44 -1.40 11.65
N LEU A 240 -31.50 -0.48 11.86
CA LEU A 240 -30.20 -0.78 12.50
C LEU A 240 -30.38 -1.29 13.93
N ASP A 241 -31.26 -0.68 14.72
CA ASP A 241 -31.53 -1.10 16.10
C ASP A 241 -32.15 -2.51 16.16
N GLU A 242 -33.11 -2.80 15.26
CA GLU A 242 -33.69 -4.13 15.10
C GLU A 242 -32.63 -5.16 14.70
N GLN A 243 -31.74 -4.81 13.77
CA GLN A 243 -30.65 -5.68 13.33
C GLN A 243 -29.62 -5.91 14.44
N LEU A 244 -29.27 -4.88 15.21
CA LEU A 244 -28.33 -5.00 16.32
C LEU A 244 -28.85 -5.99 17.36
N ARG A 245 -30.12 -5.88 17.75
CA ARG A 245 -30.77 -6.80 18.70
C ARG A 245 -30.82 -8.23 18.16
N SER A 246 -31.15 -8.41 16.87
CA SER A 246 -31.20 -9.73 16.23
C SER A 246 -29.82 -10.38 16.10
N ALA A 247 -28.81 -9.59 15.73
CA ALA A 247 -27.43 -10.03 15.65
C ALA A 247 -26.87 -10.39 17.02
N TRP A 248 -27.23 -9.63 18.06
CA TRP A 248 -26.85 -9.92 19.45
C TRP A 248 -27.43 -11.26 19.93
N ALA A 249 -28.73 -11.48 19.73
CA ALA A 249 -29.36 -12.77 20.07
C ALA A 249 -28.67 -13.94 19.34
N SER A 250 -28.33 -13.76 18.06
CA SER A 250 -27.60 -14.77 17.27
C SER A 250 -26.18 -15.02 17.80
N TYR A 251 -25.50 -13.97 18.27
CA TYR A 251 -24.16 -14.04 18.84
C TYR A 251 -24.12 -14.82 20.15
N GLN A 252 -25.11 -14.65 21.02
CA GLN A 252 -25.25 -15.42 22.26
C GLN A 252 -25.34 -16.93 22.00
N HIS A 253 -25.89 -17.33 20.85
CA HIS A 253 -25.94 -18.72 20.39
C HIS A 253 -24.69 -19.20 19.63
N GLY A 254 -23.57 -18.46 19.72
CA GLY A 254 -22.28 -18.86 19.15
C GLY A 254 -22.12 -18.62 17.64
N ARG A 255 -22.94 -17.76 17.01
CA ARG A 255 -22.91 -17.52 15.55
C ARG A 255 -22.55 -16.06 15.19
N ARG A 256 -21.82 -15.88 14.08
CA ARG A 256 -21.67 -14.65 13.26
C ARG A 256 -21.19 -13.36 13.95
N GLN A 257 -19.97 -13.35 14.51
CA GLN A 257 -19.30 -12.11 14.99
C GLN A 257 -19.23 -10.99 13.94
N GLY A 258 -18.98 -11.32 12.67
CA GLY A 258 -18.84 -10.32 11.60
C GLY A 258 -20.08 -9.45 11.36
N SER A 259 -21.29 -9.95 11.66
CA SER A 259 -22.52 -9.15 11.54
C SER A 259 -22.56 -8.02 12.57
N LEU A 260 -22.19 -8.30 13.83
CA LEU A 260 -22.14 -7.29 14.88
C LEU A 260 -21.10 -6.22 14.58
N VAL A 261 -19.90 -6.63 14.17
CA VAL A 261 -18.82 -5.70 13.79
C VAL A 261 -19.30 -4.74 12.70
N ASN A 262 -19.96 -5.26 11.66
CA ASN A 262 -20.46 -4.41 10.57
C ASN A 262 -21.53 -3.42 11.04
N ILE A 263 -22.48 -3.85 11.87
CA ILE A 263 -23.55 -2.98 12.39
C ILE A 263 -22.95 -1.89 13.28
N LEU A 264 -22.07 -2.24 14.22
CA LEU A 264 -21.40 -1.29 15.11
C LEU A 264 -20.53 -0.29 14.32
N THR A 265 -19.84 -0.75 13.27
CA THR A 265 -19.07 0.13 12.37
C THR A 265 -19.96 1.12 11.62
N VAL A 266 -21.17 0.71 11.20
CA VAL A 266 -22.14 1.61 10.57
C VAL A 266 -22.68 2.62 11.58
N LEU A 267 -23.00 2.19 12.80
CA LEU A 267 -23.45 3.08 13.87
C LEU A 267 -22.40 4.14 14.20
N GLN A 268 -21.12 3.77 14.24
CA GLN A 268 -20.01 4.73 14.40
C GLN A 268 -20.01 5.79 13.29
N LYS A 269 -20.21 5.40 12.02
CA LYS A 269 -20.18 6.32 10.87
C LYS A 269 -21.40 7.25 10.79
N ILE A 270 -22.56 6.77 11.23
CA ILE A 270 -23.84 7.50 11.16
C ILE A 270 -24.08 8.38 12.40
N GLY A 271 -23.47 8.02 13.53
CA GLY A 271 -23.70 8.60 14.84
C GLY A 271 -24.43 7.60 15.74
N VAL A 272 -23.84 7.34 16.90
CA VAL A 272 -24.37 6.40 17.90
C VAL A 272 -25.65 7.00 18.51
N PRO A 273 -26.75 6.22 18.62
CA PRO A 273 -27.95 6.68 19.30
C PRO A 273 -27.67 6.87 20.80
N GLU A 274 -28.22 7.95 21.36
CA GLU A 274 -28.12 8.28 22.79
C GLU A 274 -29.14 7.50 23.64
N ASP A 275 -29.88 6.56 23.01
CA ASP A 275 -30.90 5.75 23.66
C ASP A 275 -30.27 4.82 24.71
N GLU A 276 -30.76 4.91 25.95
CA GLU A 276 -30.28 4.11 27.08
C GLU A 276 -30.24 2.60 26.75
N ALA A 277 -31.26 2.08 26.08
CA ALA A 277 -31.34 0.67 25.71
C ALA A 277 -30.21 0.23 24.76
N THR A 278 -29.78 1.10 23.86
CA THR A 278 -28.69 0.79 22.92
C THR A 278 -27.33 0.88 23.61
N ILE A 279 -27.17 1.82 24.54
CA ILE A 279 -25.94 1.96 25.35
C ILE A 279 -25.73 0.73 26.24
N LEU A 280 -26.78 0.27 26.91
CA LEU A 280 -26.73 -0.95 27.73
C LEU A 280 -26.43 -2.18 26.86
N LEU A 281 -27.09 -2.30 25.71
CA LEU A 281 -26.84 -3.39 24.76
C LEU A 281 -25.38 -3.40 24.26
N THR A 282 -24.83 -2.25 23.90
CA THR A 282 -23.41 -2.13 23.49
C THR A 282 -22.47 -2.52 24.64
N THR A 283 -22.81 -2.17 25.88
CA THR A 283 -22.04 -2.55 27.06
C THR A 283 -22.10 -4.07 27.32
N GLU A 284 -23.27 -4.69 27.17
CA GLU A 284 -23.40 -6.16 27.22
C GLU A 284 -22.56 -6.85 26.14
N ILE A 285 -22.54 -6.29 24.92
CA ILE A 285 -21.70 -6.79 23.82
C ILE A 285 -20.22 -6.73 24.21
N ILE A 286 -19.77 -5.63 24.81
CA ILE A 286 -18.38 -5.48 25.30
C ILE A 286 -18.05 -6.57 26.33
N THR A 287 -18.90 -6.73 27.35
CA THR A 287 -18.69 -7.73 28.40
C THR A 287 -18.61 -9.15 27.82
N ALA A 288 -19.55 -9.55 26.96
CA ALA A 288 -19.54 -10.89 26.39
C ALA A 288 -18.42 -11.10 25.35
N ALA A 289 -17.96 -10.05 24.67
CA ALA A 289 -16.80 -10.14 23.79
C ALA A 289 -15.52 -10.36 24.61
N ALA A 290 -15.38 -9.63 25.71
CA ALA A 290 -14.20 -9.69 26.57
C ALA A 290 -14.11 -10.97 27.42
N GLU A 291 -15.23 -11.57 27.82
CA GLU A 291 -15.26 -12.81 28.59
C GLU A 291 -14.97 -14.08 27.77
N ARG A 292 -15.02 -14.00 26.43
CA ARG A 292 -14.67 -15.14 25.58
C ARG A 292 -13.17 -15.37 25.60
N LYS A 293 -12.78 -16.62 25.85
CA LYS A 293 -11.39 -17.10 25.81
C LYS A 293 -10.84 -17.28 24.39
N ASP A 294 -11.61 -16.96 23.36
CA ASP A 294 -11.19 -17.03 21.97
C ASP A 294 -10.29 -15.84 21.64
N HIS A 295 -8.97 -16.02 21.78
CA HIS A 295 -7.93 -15.06 21.41
C HIS A 295 -7.69 -14.99 19.87
N GLY A 296 -8.65 -15.43 19.06
CA GLY A 296 -8.58 -15.26 17.61
C GLY A 296 -8.73 -13.79 17.20
N THR A 297 -8.32 -13.43 15.99
CA THR A 297 -8.33 -12.05 15.47
C THR A 297 -9.71 -11.38 15.48
N SER A 298 -10.80 -12.16 15.50
CA SER A 298 -12.17 -11.64 15.44
C SER A 298 -12.69 -11.04 16.75
N THR A 299 -12.20 -11.49 17.91
CA THR A 299 -12.64 -10.98 19.23
C THR A 299 -12.13 -9.56 19.50
N PRO A 300 -10.82 -9.26 19.32
CA PRO A 300 -10.29 -7.89 19.43
C PRO A 300 -11.02 -6.87 18.53
N VAL A 301 -11.38 -7.29 17.31
CA VAL A 301 -12.10 -6.44 16.35
C VAL A 301 -13.51 -6.09 16.85
N LEU A 302 -14.23 -7.06 17.44
CA LEU A 302 -15.55 -6.82 18.02
C LEU A 302 -15.47 -5.90 19.24
N VAL A 303 -14.50 -6.12 20.13
CA VAL A 303 -14.26 -5.25 21.29
C VAL A 303 -14.01 -3.81 20.80
N ARG A 304 -13.09 -3.62 19.85
CA ARG A 304 -12.81 -2.31 19.26
C ARG A 304 -14.06 -1.65 18.69
N ALA A 305 -14.81 -2.38 17.85
CA ALA A 305 -16.01 -1.85 17.21
C ALA A 305 -17.08 -1.46 18.24
N ALA A 306 -17.25 -2.23 19.31
CA ALA A 306 -18.23 -1.95 20.36
C ALA A 306 -17.85 -0.73 21.20
N PHE A 307 -16.58 -0.57 21.59
CA PHE A 307 -16.11 0.62 22.29
C PHE A 307 -16.23 1.89 21.44
N LEU A 308 -15.89 1.82 20.15
CA LEU A 308 -16.05 2.94 19.22
C LEU A 308 -17.52 3.27 18.92
N ALA A 309 -18.44 2.37 19.23
CA ALA A 309 -19.88 2.57 19.11
C ALA A 309 -20.53 3.03 20.42
N LEU A 310 -19.75 3.46 21.43
CA LEU A 310 -20.27 4.14 22.61
C LEU A 310 -20.65 5.60 22.29
N PRO A 311 -21.66 6.18 22.96
CA PRO A 311 -22.12 7.55 22.71
C PRO A 311 -21.10 8.60 23.19
N PRO A 312 -21.29 9.90 22.90
CA PRO A 312 -20.45 10.97 23.44
C PRO A 312 -20.34 10.96 24.97
N PHE A 313 -19.22 11.49 25.49
CA PHE A 313 -18.85 11.42 26.91
C PHE A 313 -19.91 11.96 27.88
N ASP A 314 -20.62 13.02 27.50
CA ASP A 314 -21.65 13.64 28.34
C ASP A 314 -22.79 12.66 28.66
N VAL A 315 -23.18 11.84 27.68
CA VAL A 315 -24.25 10.84 27.81
C VAL A 315 -23.76 9.59 28.55
N GLN A 316 -22.50 9.19 28.32
CA GLN A 316 -21.88 8.07 29.05
C GLN A 316 -21.83 8.33 30.56
N GLY A 317 -21.43 9.55 30.95
CA GLY A 317 -21.22 9.95 32.34
C GLY A 317 -22.46 9.77 33.21
N THR A 318 -23.64 10.12 32.70
CA THR A 318 -24.91 10.04 33.44
C THR A 318 -25.45 8.61 33.55
N LEU A 319 -25.36 7.82 32.47
CA LEU A 319 -26.00 6.51 32.39
C LEU A 319 -25.14 5.37 32.95
N LEU A 320 -23.83 5.38 32.69
CA LEU A 320 -22.94 4.31 33.17
C LEU A 320 -22.66 4.42 34.67
N SER A 321 -22.61 5.65 35.19
CA SER A 321 -22.44 5.90 36.64
C SER A 321 -23.64 5.45 37.46
N SER A 322 -24.87 5.55 36.92
CA SER A 322 -26.09 5.17 37.63
C SER A 322 -26.27 3.65 37.73
N GLN A 323 -25.79 2.90 36.72
CA GLN A 323 -25.88 1.44 36.71
C GLN A 323 -24.63 0.73 37.28
N ASN A 324 -23.59 1.47 37.66
CA ASN A 324 -22.31 0.94 38.18
C ASN A 324 -21.66 -0.10 37.26
N VAL A 325 -21.82 0.06 35.94
CA VAL A 325 -21.23 -0.79 34.91
C VAL A 325 -20.08 -0.04 34.26
N SER A 326 -18.85 -0.53 34.42
CA SER A 326 -17.70 0.01 33.70
C SER A 326 -17.25 -0.94 32.59
N PRO A 327 -17.39 -0.59 31.30
CA PRO A 327 -16.96 -1.46 30.20
C PRO A 327 -15.45 -1.74 30.24
N LEU A 328 -14.66 -0.83 30.81
CA LEU A 328 -13.20 -0.94 30.88
C LEU A 328 -12.69 -2.09 31.76
N ARG A 329 -13.42 -2.47 32.83
CA ARG A 329 -13.01 -3.60 33.71
C ARG A 329 -12.84 -4.91 32.97
N HIS A 330 -13.61 -5.10 31.91
CA HIS A 330 -13.56 -6.34 31.16
C HIS A 330 -12.36 -6.41 30.22
N VAL A 331 -11.70 -5.28 29.92
CA VAL A 331 -10.56 -5.22 28.99
C VAL A 331 -9.22 -4.94 29.68
N THR A 332 -9.17 -4.82 31.01
CA THR A 332 -7.91 -4.56 31.73
C THR A 332 -6.90 -5.69 31.59
N TYR A 333 -7.32 -6.91 31.24
CA TYR A 333 -6.38 -8.00 30.93
C TYR A 333 -5.43 -7.65 29.77
N LEU A 334 -5.85 -6.77 28.83
CA LEU A 334 -5.02 -6.31 27.72
C LEU A 334 -3.86 -5.42 28.18
N LEU A 335 -3.98 -4.72 29.31
CA LEU A 335 -2.88 -3.93 29.89
C LEU A 335 -1.68 -4.81 30.28
N ALA A 336 -1.94 -6.06 30.65
CA ALA A 336 -0.92 -7.02 31.05
C ALA A 336 -0.29 -7.74 29.84
N SER A 337 -0.81 -7.54 28.63
CA SER A 337 -0.26 -8.17 27.42
C SER A 337 1.08 -7.54 27.02
N HIS A 338 1.98 -8.37 26.48
CA HIS A 338 3.23 -7.91 25.89
C HIS A 338 3.08 -7.55 24.40
N ASP A 339 1.94 -7.90 23.77
CA ASP A 339 1.67 -7.52 22.38
C ASP A 339 1.31 -6.03 22.29
N LEU A 340 2.00 -5.30 21.40
CA LEU A 340 1.77 -3.89 21.16
C LEU A 340 0.37 -3.65 20.57
N ASN A 341 -0.19 -4.61 19.82
CA ASN A 341 -1.55 -4.49 19.28
C ASN A 341 -2.61 -4.54 20.38
N ASP A 342 -2.44 -5.43 21.37
CA ASP A 342 -3.33 -5.52 22.54
C ASP A 342 -3.25 -4.26 23.39
N GLN A 343 -2.04 -3.74 23.62
CA GLN A 343 -1.82 -2.48 24.34
C GLN A 343 -2.47 -1.30 23.61
N TYR A 344 -2.29 -1.20 22.29
CA TYR A 344 -2.92 -0.17 21.47
C TYR A 344 -4.45 -0.29 21.42
N LEU A 345 -4.97 -1.53 21.40
CA LEU A 345 -6.40 -1.79 21.51
C LEU A 345 -6.94 -1.31 22.85
N PHE A 346 -6.27 -1.64 23.96
CA PHE A 346 -6.65 -1.14 25.28
C PHE A 346 -6.69 0.39 25.31
N LEU A 347 -5.64 1.05 24.79
CA LEU A 347 -5.59 2.51 24.71
C LEU A 347 -6.72 3.06 23.85
N THR A 348 -7.09 2.41 22.75
CA THR A 348 -8.28 2.80 21.96
C THR A 348 -9.56 2.69 22.79
N CYS A 349 -9.74 1.60 23.54
CA CYS A 349 -10.90 1.44 24.42
C CYS A 349 -10.93 2.53 25.50
N LEU A 350 -9.77 2.84 26.11
CA LEU A 350 -9.64 3.89 27.12
C LEU A 350 -9.97 5.28 26.55
N ASP A 351 -9.54 5.56 25.32
CA ASP A 351 -9.78 6.81 24.59
C ASP A 351 -11.26 7.03 24.24
N SER A 352 -12.04 5.94 24.16
CA SER A 352 -13.48 5.97 23.86
C SER A 352 -14.37 6.16 25.09
N VAL A 353 -13.79 6.18 26.29
CA VAL A 353 -14.51 6.37 27.55
C VAL A 353 -14.06 7.67 28.22
N SER A 354 -15.03 8.42 28.75
CA SER A 354 -14.75 9.69 29.44
C SER A 354 -13.74 9.52 30.59
N PRO A 355 -12.69 10.37 30.69
CA PRO A 355 -11.76 10.37 31.83
C PRO A 355 -12.44 10.42 33.20
N ALA A 356 -13.58 11.10 33.31
CA ALA A 356 -14.35 11.17 34.57
C ALA A 356 -14.83 9.80 35.06
N LEU A 357 -15.02 8.82 34.16
CA LEU A 357 -15.53 7.49 34.50
C LEU A 357 -14.44 6.52 34.97
N TRP A 358 -13.16 6.84 34.76
CA TRP A 358 -12.06 5.93 35.10
C TRP A 358 -10.90 6.56 35.87
N ALA A 359 -10.66 7.87 35.73
CA ALA A 359 -9.60 8.60 36.42
C ALA A 359 -10.08 9.33 37.69
N MET A 360 -11.34 9.81 37.71
CA MET A 360 -11.85 10.62 38.81
C MET A 360 -12.65 9.78 39.81
N SER A 361 -12.35 9.94 41.10
CA SER A 361 -13.19 9.39 42.16
C SER A 361 -14.38 10.33 42.37
N LEU A 362 -15.52 10.02 41.78
CA LEU A 362 -16.78 10.67 42.17
C LEU A 362 -17.18 10.14 43.56
N ASP A 363 -17.80 10.97 44.40
CA ASP A 363 -18.09 10.72 45.83
C ASP A 363 -18.89 9.43 46.16
N SER A 364 -19.27 8.64 45.15
CA SER A 364 -20.04 7.39 45.29
C SER A 364 -19.41 6.16 44.61
N ASN A 365 -18.34 6.29 43.81
CA ASN A 365 -17.71 5.16 43.09
C ASN A 365 -16.16 5.27 43.11
N PRO A 366 -15.43 4.18 43.44
CA PRO A 366 -13.96 4.17 43.35
C PRO A 366 -13.49 4.23 41.89
N PRO A 367 -12.29 4.76 41.61
CA PRO A 367 -11.73 4.78 40.27
C PRO A 367 -11.65 3.38 39.68
N VAL A 368 -11.97 3.26 38.39
CA VAL A 368 -12.04 1.97 37.70
C VAL A 368 -10.66 1.33 37.56
N LEU A 369 -9.64 2.15 37.29
CA LEU A 369 -8.26 1.71 37.20
C LEU A 369 -7.58 1.86 38.57
N SER A 370 -6.88 0.81 38.99
CA SER A 370 -6.01 0.84 40.15
C SER A 370 -4.75 1.69 39.90
N GLU A 371 -4.11 2.15 40.97
CA GLU A 371 -2.83 2.90 40.90
C GLU A 371 -1.78 2.17 40.06
N ARG A 372 -1.71 0.83 40.18
CA ARG A 372 -0.81 -0.01 39.38
C ARG A 372 -1.15 0.04 37.89
N GLU A 373 -2.43 -0.01 37.53
CA GLU A 373 -2.86 0.04 36.13
C GLU A 373 -2.61 1.41 35.52
N VAL A 374 -2.84 2.49 36.27
CA VAL A 374 -2.46 3.85 35.85
C VAL A 374 -0.95 3.95 35.65
N GLY A 375 -0.14 3.40 36.57
CA GLY A 375 1.31 3.31 36.43
C GLY A 375 1.74 2.57 35.16
N GLN A 376 1.03 1.51 34.78
CA GLN A 376 1.28 0.80 33.53
C GLN A 376 0.95 1.65 32.29
N VAL A 377 -0.17 2.40 32.32
CA VAL A 377 -0.50 3.36 31.25
C VAL A 377 0.59 4.42 31.12
N MET A 378 1.16 4.91 32.23
CA MET A 378 2.26 5.89 32.19
C MET A 378 3.52 5.30 31.58
N HIS A 379 3.80 4.02 31.85
CA HIS A 379 4.95 3.33 31.26
C HIS A 379 4.86 3.23 29.73
N PHE A 380 3.67 3.32 29.12
CA PHE A 380 3.53 3.36 27.67
C PHE A 380 4.09 4.62 27.02
N LEU A 381 4.38 5.68 27.78
CA LEU A 381 5.17 6.83 27.29
C LEU A 381 6.59 6.43 26.88
N ASP A 382 7.12 5.36 27.47
CA ASP A 382 8.46 4.84 27.17
C ASP A 382 8.46 3.72 26.11
N SER A 383 7.30 3.38 25.55
CA SER A 383 7.15 2.32 24.54
C SER A 383 8.05 2.55 23.32
N SER A 384 8.52 1.48 22.69
CA SER A 384 9.27 1.54 21.42
C SER A 384 8.38 2.02 20.26
N ASP A 385 7.08 1.75 20.31
CA ASP A 385 6.13 2.08 19.26
C ASP A 385 5.58 3.51 19.37
N SER A 386 5.65 4.26 18.27
CA SER A 386 5.19 5.66 18.22
C SER A 386 3.67 5.83 18.32
N LEU A 387 2.88 4.87 17.84
CA LEU A 387 1.41 4.94 17.90
C LEU A 387 0.94 4.74 19.34
N VAL A 388 1.54 3.79 20.07
CA VAL A 388 1.27 3.57 21.49
C VAL A 388 1.59 4.84 22.30
N ARG A 389 2.79 5.41 22.14
CA ARG A 389 3.17 6.66 22.84
C ARG A 389 2.23 7.81 22.53
N LYS A 390 1.94 8.05 21.25
CA LYS A 390 1.03 9.13 20.82
C LYS A 390 -0.39 8.95 21.36
N MET A 391 -0.89 7.71 21.39
CA MET A 391 -2.21 7.43 21.93
C MET A 391 -2.25 7.66 23.45
N THR A 392 -1.22 7.22 24.17
CA THR A 392 -1.07 7.48 25.62
C THR A 392 -1.02 8.98 25.91
N LEU A 393 -0.19 9.73 25.19
CA LEU A 393 -0.12 11.19 25.29
C LEU A 393 -1.49 11.84 25.00
N LYS A 394 -2.20 11.39 23.95
CA LYS A 394 -3.54 11.90 23.64
C LYS A 394 -4.52 11.69 24.80
N ILE A 395 -4.49 10.51 25.43
CA ILE A 395 -5.36 10.18 26.56
C ILE A 395 -5.00 11.04 27.77
N LEU A 396 -3.71 11.17 28.09
CA LEU A 396 -3.25 11.98 29.21
C LEU A 396 -3.61 13.46 29.03
N ASN A 397 -3.50 13.99 27.81
CA ASN A 397 -3.83 15.39 27.52
C ASN A 397 -5.30 15.69 27.80
N ARG A 398 -6.18 14.69 27.63
CA ARG A 398 -7.61 14.82 27.93
C ARG A 398 -7.93 14.65 29.41
N VAL A 399 -7.10 13.93 30.16
CA VAL A 399 -7.25 13.80 31.61
C VAL A 399 -6.86 15.13 32.25
N ASP A 400 -5.63 15.58 31.98
CA ASP A 400 -5.09 16.83 32.48
C ASP A 400 -3.87 17.23 31.63
N GLU A 401 -3.94 18.40 30.99
CA GLU A 401 -2.87 18.97 30.17
C GLU A 401 -1.56 19.16 30.97
N SER A 402 -1.66 19.43 32.28
CA SER A 402 -0.51 19.71 33.15
C SER A 402 0.40 18.49 33.35
N ILE A 403 -0.13 17.27 33.21
CA ILE A 403 0.64 16.03 33.28
C ILE A 403 1.67 16.00 32.15
N ILE A 404 1.24 16.36 30.95
CA ILE A 404 2.08 16.35 29.75
C ILE A 404 3.07 17.51 29.78
N ASP A 405 2.62 18.70 30.19
CA ASP A 405 3.49 19.86 30.32
C ASP A 405 4.62 19.58 31.33
N SER A 406 4.30 18.90 32.44
CA SER A 406 5.27 18.46 33.44
C SER A 406 6.21 17.38 32.91
N TYR A 407 5.68 16.37 32.22
CA TYR A 407 6.47 15.31 31.59
C TYR A 407 7.45 15.88 30.55
N TYR A 408 6.99 16.80 29.71
CA TYR A 408 7.79 17.48 28.71
C TYR A 408 8.91 18.30 29.37
N ALA A 409 8.57 19.13 30.36
CA ALA A 409 9.56 19.96 31.06
C ALA A 409 10.62 19.11 31.77
N GLN A 410 10.22 18.02 32.43
CA GLN A 410 11.13 17.10 33.10
C GLN A 410 12.03 16.37 32.08
N SER A 411 11.45 15.90 30.98
CA SER A 411 12.19 15.21 29.92
C SER A 411 13.19 16.14 29.21
N LEU A 412 12.82 17.40 29.00
CA LEU A 412 13.73 18.41 28.47
C LEU A 412 14.88 18.71 29.44
N GLN A 413 14.62 18.85 30.75
CA GLN A 413 15.67 19.07 31.76
C GLN A 413 16.62 17.88 31.94
N THR A 414 16.11 16.66 31.74
CA THR A 414 16.88 15.42 31.89
C THR A 414 17.51 14.95 30.59
N PHE A 415 17.50 15.79 29.54
CA PHE A 415 18.06 15.47 28.24
C PHE A 415 19.55 15.08 28.38
N PRO A 416 19.93 13.81 28.12
CA PRO A 416 21.29 13.37 28.38
C PRO A 416 22.25 13.90 27.31
N SER A 417 23.32 14.57 27.74
CA SER A 417 24.31 15.19 26.84
C SER A 417 25.16 14.18 26.06
N ASP A 418 25.40 12.99 26.63
CA ASP A 418 26.33 11.96 26.14
C ASP A 418 25.64 10.85 25.34
N LEU A 419 24.66 11.19 24.49
CA LEU A 419 23.94 10.22 23.66
C LEU A 419 24.55 10.07 22.26
N THR A 420 24.39 8.87 21.68
CA THR A 420 24.66 8.65 20.25
C THR A 420 23.68 9.46 19.39
N ILE A 421 24.05 9.81 18.16
CA ILE A 421 23.19 10.57 17.23
C ILE A 421 21.82 9.88 17.07
N SER A 422 21.80 8.55 16.96
CA SER A 422 20.57 7.77 16.85
C SER A 422 19.68 7.92 18.09
N ALA A 423 20.27 7.84 19.29
CA ALA A 423 19.52 7.96 20.54
C ALA A 423 19.03 9.40 20.79
N LYS A 424 19.85 10.41 20.45
CA LYS A 424 19.43 11.82 20.46
C LYS A 424 18.25 12.06 19.51
N THR A 425 18.32 11.50 18.31
CA THR A 425 17.26 11.60 17.30
C THR A 425 15.96 10.99 17.83
N GLU A 426 16.03 9.78 18.39
CA GLU A 426 14.86 9.11 18.95
C GLU A 426 14.24 9.91 20.10
N TYR A 427 15.06 10.39 21.04
CA TYR A 427 14.60 11.18 22.18
C TYR A 427 13.95 12.50 21.74
N ALA A 428 14.60 13.22 20.82
CA ALA A 428 14.06 14.46 20.27
C ALA A 428 12.76 14.24 19.49
N CYS A 429 12.66 13.12 18.74
CA CYS A 429 11.42 12.72 18.09
C CYS A 429 10.30 12.48 19.12
N ARG A 430 10.58 11.75 20.21
CA ARG A 430 9.60 11.55 21.30
C ARG A 430 9.12 12.86 21.91
N LEU A 431 10.02 13.80 22.18
CA LEU A 431 9.64 15.14 22.65
C LEU A 431 8.81 15.92 21.61
N SER A 432 9.14 15.79 20.32
CA SER A 432 8.34 16.38 19.24
C SER A 432 6.93 15.79 19.18
N GLU A 433 6.74 14.49 19.46
CA GLU A 433 5.41 13.87 19.54
C GLU A 433 4.54 14.52 20.62
N VAL A 434 5.14 14.91 21.76
CA VAL A 434 4.45 15.64 22.82
C VAL A 434 3.94 16.99 22.33
N LEU A 435 4.81 17.76 21.66
CA LEU A 435 4.47 19.06 21.10
C LEU A 435 3.36 18.97 20.04
N GLN A 436 3.39 17.93 19.19
CA GLN A 436 2.36 17.70 18.17
C GLN A 436 0.97 17.48 18.78
N ILE A 437 0.90 16.77 19.91
CA ILE A 437 -0.38 16.47 20.58
C ILE A 437 -0.88 17.69 21.35
N ARG A 438 0.03 18.40 22.02
CA ARG A 438 -0.30 19.57 22.84
C ARG A 438 -0.77 20.77 22.01
N ALA A 439 -0.19 20.96 20.82
CA ALA A 439 -0.50 22.09 19.95
C ALA A 439 -1.95 22.07 19.42
N ALA A 440 -2.56 20.89 19.27
CA ALA A 440 -3.85 20.73 18.60
C ALA A 440 -3.90 21.46 17.24
N GLU A 441 -4.64 22.57 17.13
CA GLU A 441 -4.76 23.41 15.93
C GLU A 441 -4.03 24.77 16.04
N ASP A 442 -3.22 24.98 17.08
CA ASP A 442 -2.43 26.20 17.27
C ASP A 442 -1.01 26.04 16.68
N GLY A 443 -0.85 26.52 15.44
CA GLY A 443 0.44 26.47 14.74
C GLY A 443 1.48 27.45 15.27
N GLU A 444 1.04 28.56 15.87
CA GLU A 444 1.95 29.54 16.47
C GLU A 444 2.61 28.96 17.73
N TRP A 445 1.79 28.40 18.63
CA TRP A 445 2.29 27.71 19.83
C TRP A 445 3.21 26.54 19.46
N TYR A 446 2.82 25.73 18.48
CA TYR A 446 3.65 24.62 18.00
C TYR A 446 5.04 25.11 17.56
N SER A 447 5.08 26.18 16.75
CA SER A 447 6.34 26.70 16.19
C SER A 447 7.25 27.30 17.26
N LYS A 448 6.69 28.01 18.24
CA LYS A 448 7.43 28.51 19.40
C LYS A 448 8.03 27.37 20.22
N SER A 449 7.24 26.33 20.46
CA SER A 449 7.68 25.16 21.24
C SER A 449 8.74 24.34 20.51
N VAL A 450 8.60 24.16 19.19
CA VAL A 450 9.62 23.51 18.34
C VAL A 450 10.90 24.32 18.31
N HIS A 451 10.82 25.65 18.19
CA HIS A 451 12.00 26.52 18.29
C HIS A 451 12.75 26.30 19.62
N GLY A 452 12.05 26.32 20.75
CA GLY A 452 12.66 26.05 22.06
C GLY A 452 13.27 24.65 22.19
N LEU A 453 12.65 23.63 21.59
CA LEU A 453 13.20 22.27 21.55
C LEU A 453 14.51 22.22 20.74
N LEU A 454 14.52 22.81 19.55
CA LEU A 454 15.69 22.82 18.68
C LEU A 454 16.84 23.59 19.32
N GLU A 455 16.56 24.77 19.90
CA GLU A 455 17.55 25.57 20.63
C GLU A 455 18.18 24.78 21.79
N HIS A 456 17.37 24.04 22.55
CA HIS A 456 17.86 23.22 23.65
C HIS A 456 18.78 22.07 23.17
N ILE A 457 18.42 21.38 22.10
CA ILE A 457 19.20 20.26 21.53
C ILE A 457 20.52 20.78 20.93
N GLU A 458 20.47 21.90 20.21
CA GLU A 458 21.63 22.47 19.53
C GLU A 458 22.61 23.09 20.51
N SER A 459 22.11 23.75 21.57
CA SER A 459 22.95 24.28 22.66
C SER A 459 23.64 23.18 23.48
N ALA A 460 23.01 22.01 23.65
CA ALA A 460 23.65 20.87 24.29
C ALA A 460 24.78 20.23 23.44
N THR A 461 24.72 20.39 22.11
CA THR A 461 25.62 19.70 21.16
C THR A 461 26.84 20.55 20.77
N SER A 462 26.84 21.85 21.04
CA SER A 462 27.91 22.78 20.66
C SER A 462 29.29 22.53 21.29
N VAL A 463 29.41 21.58 22.23
CA VAL A 463 30.67 21.25 22.93
C VAL A 463 31.68 20.53 22.02
N GLN A 464 31.25 19.86 20.93
CA GLN A 464 32.12 19.04 20.08
C GLN A 464 32.43 19.62 18.67
N GLY A 465 31.97 20.84 18.37
CA GLY A 465 32.41 21.58 17.17
C GLY A 465 31.94 21.01 15.82
N GLN A 466 31.09 19.99 15.78
CA GLN A 466 30.34 19.57 14.59
C GLN A 466 28.86 19.78 14.85
N ALA A 467 28.23 20.65 14.05
CA ALA A 467 26.80 20.84 14.07
C ALA A 467 26.12 19.59 13.47
N GLU A 468 25.56 18.75 14.34
CA GLU A 468 24.84 17.54 13.97
C GLU A 468 23.40 17.89 13.54
N VAL A 469 23.02 17.55 12.32
CA VAL A 469 21.66 17.74 11.81
C VAL A 469 20.88 16.44 12.01
N LEU A 470 19.79 16.50 12.78
CA LEU A 470 18.92 15.34 13.01
C LEU A 470 17.85 15.28 11.90
N GLU A 471 18.19 14.65 10.77
CA GLU A 471 17.35 14.61 9.56
C GLU A 471 15.92 14.11 9.83
N VAL A 472 15.78 13.02 10.59
CA VAL A 472 14.48 12.42 10.92
C VAL A 472 13.59 13.37 11.72
N LEU A 473 14.17 14.18 12.61
CA LEU A 473 13.43 15.18 13.38
C LEU A 473 12.94 16.32 12.49
N VAL A 474 13.81 16.82 11.62
CA VAL A 474 13.46 17.88 10.65
C VAL A 474 12.35 17.39 9.71
N GLU A 475 12.48 16.17 9.19
CA GLU A 475 11.45 15.54 8.36
C GLU A 475 10.13 15.38 9.13
N MET A 476 10.17 14.93 10.39
CA MET A 476 8.98 14.77 11.22
C MET A 476 8.23 16.11 11.39
N VAL A 477 8.95 17.19 11.68
CA VAL A 477 8.34 18.54 11.84
C VAL A 477 7.75 19.03 10.52
N LEU A 478 8.48 18.95 9.41
CA LEU A 478 8.00 19.39 8.10
C LEU A 478 6.80 18.57 7.61
N ASN A 479 6.82 17.25 7.82
CA ASN A 479 5.70 16.37 7.47
C ASN A 479 4.47 16.64 8.33
N HIS A 480 4.65 16.96 9.63
CA HIS A 480 3.55 17.35 10.50
C HIS A 480 2.90 18.66 10.02
N ILE A 481 3.70 19.69 9.75
CA ILE A 481 3.21 20.96 9.20
C ILE A 481 2.47 20.71 7.88
N ARG A 482 3.08 19.99 6.93
CA ARG A 482 2.47 19.72 5.60
C ARG A 482 1.11 19.03 5.67
N ARG A 483 0.92 18.11 6.61
CA ARG A 483 -0.33 17.33 6.78
C ARG A 483 -1.41 18.08 7.58
N ALA A 484 -1.07 19.19 8.22
CA ALA A 484 -1.98 19.96 9.07
C ALA A 484 -2.95 20.85 8.26
N SER A 485 -3.91 21.44 8.98
CA SER A 485 -4.89 22.38 8.42
C SER A 485 -4.20 23.57 7.75
N PRO A 486 -4.80 24.19 6.71
CA PRO A 486 -4.17 25.31 6.00
C PRO A 486 -3.89 26.50 6.91
N ASN A 487 -4.74 26.73 7.92
CA ASN A 487 -4.52 27.79 8.91
C ASN A 487 -3.30 27.48 9.80
N PHE A 488 -3.21 26.26 10.33
CA PHE A 488 -2.06 25.81 11.11
C PHE A 488 -0.75 25.97 10.32
N ARG A 489 -0.74 25.57 9.04
CA ARG A 489 0.42 25.71 8.14
C ARG A 489 0.87 27.16 8.01
N LEU A 490 -0.07 28.07 7.78
CA LEU A 490 0.22 29.50 7.63
C LEU A 490 0.72 30.11 8.93
N GLN A 491 0.13 29.76 10.07
CA GLN A 491 0.60 30.19 11.40
C GLN A 491 2.04 29.73 11.63
N CYS A 492 2.34 28.45 11.38
CA CYS A 492 3.71 27.92 11.52
C CYS A 492 4.71 28.64 10.61
N ALA A 493 4.39 28.76 9.33
CA ALA A 493 5.24 29.46 8.36
C ALA A 493 5.49 30.90 8.79
N THR A 494 4.46 31.61 9.24
CA THR A 494 4.58 32.99 9.72
C THR A 494 5.52 33.07 10.91
N THR A 495 5.36 32.24 11.93
CA THR A 495 6.22 32.27 13.13
C THR A 495 7.68 31.96 12.82
N PHE A 496 7.97 30.89 12.05
CA PHE A 496 9.35 30.54 11.69
C PHE A 496 10.03 31.59 10.80
N LEU A 497 9.29 32.20 9.87
CA LEU A 497 9.83 33.25 9.00
C LEU A 497 10.00 34.58 9.75
N THR A 498 9.16 34.88 10.75
CA THR A 498 9.36 36.03 11.65
C THR A 498 10.68 35.88 12.41
N TYR A 499 10.95 34.70 12.98
CA TYR A 499 12.24 34.43 13.63
C TYR A 499 13.44 34.57 12.71
N LEU A 500 13.29 34.26 11.41
CA LEU A 500 14.35 34.53 10.44
C LEU A 500 14.60 36.03 10.25
N SER A 501 13.52 36.82 10.16
CA SER A 501 13.59 38.26 9.96
C SER A 501 14.15 39.02 11.17
N GLU A 502 13.98 38.48 12.38
CA GLU A 502 14.55 39.01 13.62
C GLU A 502 16.00 38.56 13.78
N LEU A 503 16.97 39.44 13.52
CA LEU A 503 18.40 39.09 13.50
C LEU A 503 18.97 38.69 14.88
N ASP A 504 18.32 39.09 15.97
CA ASP A 504 18.76 38.81 17.34
C ASP A 504 18.40 37.40 17.82
N VAL A 505 17.49 36.70 17.12
CA VAL A 505 17.06 35.34 17.47
C VAL A 505 18.10 34.32 17.01
N PHE A 506 18.49 33.42 17.92
CA PHE A 506 19.37 32.30 17.60
C PHE A 506 18.62 31.28 16.73
N LEU A 507 19.17 30.96 15.57
CA LEU A 507 18.65 29.92 14.69
C LEU A 507 19.77 28.95 14.40
N GLY A 508 19.67 27.73 14.92
CA GLY A 508 20.64 26.71 14.60
C GLY A 508 20.34 25.98 13.28
N PRO A 509 21.23 25.06 12.88
CA PRO A 509 21.20 24.38 11.58
C PRO A 509 19.86 23.72 11.25
N MET A 510 19.21 23.06 12.21
CA MET A 510 17.94 22.35 11.96
C MET A 510 16.81 23.33 11.67
N GLN A 511 16.72 24.40 12.46
CA GLN A 511 15.72 25.45 12.24
C GLN A 511 15.94 26.18 10.91
N MET A 512 17.20 26.39 10.51
CA MET A 512 17.52 26.99 9.21
C MET A 512 17.01 26.15 8.03
N ILE A 513 17.06 24.81 8.10
CA ILE A 513 16.48 23.93 7.07
C ILE A 513 14.95 24.06 7.05
N ILE A 514 14.30 24.01 8.21
CA ILE A 514 12.83 24.13 8.33
C ILE A 514 12.38 25.47 7.73
N THR A 515 13.01 26.56 8.12
CA THR A 515 12.72 27.89 7.62
C THR A 515 13.02 28.02 6.12
N ALA A 516 14.09 27.41 5.59
CA ALA A 516 14.38 27.40 4.16
C ALA A 516 13.28 26.70 3.34
N ALA A 517 12.78 25.56 3.82
CA ALA A 517 11.67 24.86 3.19
C ALA A 517 10.37 25.68 3.22
N LEU A 518 10.03 26.26 4.37
CA LEU A 518 8.83 27.08 4.54
C LEU A 518 8.90 28.39 3.73
N ALA A 519 10.09 29.01 3.62
CA ALA A 519 10.30 30.19 2.80
C ALA A 519 10.01 29.91 1.32
N CYS A 520 10.36 28.74 0.79
CA CYS A 520 10.07 28.41 -0.61
C CYS A 520 8.56 28.25 -0.86
N GLU A 521 7.85 27.61 0.07
CA GLU A 521 6.46 27.22 -0.11
C GLU A 521 5.47 28.35 0.21
N TYR A 522 5.75 29.18 1.21
CA TYR A 522 4.80 30.15 1.81
C TYR A 522 5.16 31.63 1.60
N LEU A 523 6.22 31.98 0.86
CA LEU A 523 6.67 33.37 0.68
C LEU A 523 5.54 34.33 0.26
N GLY A 524 4.72 33.93 -0.71
CA GLY A 524 3.62 34.77 -1.22
C GLY A 524 2.35 34.78 -0.36
N GLN A 525 2.33 34.01 0.73
CA GLN A 525 1.16 33.88 1.63
C GLN A 525 1.38 34.60 2.96
N VAL A 526 2.64 34.89 3.33
CA VAL A 526 3.01 35.53 4.58
C VAL A 526 3.27 37.02 4.37
N ALA A 527 2.81 37.86 5.30
CA ALA A 527 2.99 39.32 5.26
C ALA A 527 4.39 39.76 5.72
N LEU A 528 5.45 39.16 5.20
CA LEU A 528 6.84 39.50 5.50
C LEU A 528 7.55 40.00 4.24
N SER A 529 8.52 40.91 4.43
CA SER A 529 9.30 41.44 3.31
C SER A 529 10.26 40.38 2.77
N PRO A 530 10.23 40.05 1.46
CA PRO A 530 11.22 39.14 0.87
C PRO A 530 12.67 39.57 1.14
N LEU A 531 12.90 40.90 1.20
CA LEU A 531 14.20 41.47 1.53
C LEU A 531 14.64 41.14 2.95
N SER A 532 13.76 41.22 3.95
CA SER A 532 14.13 40.90 5.34
C SER A 532 14.48 39.42 5.51
N LEU A 533 13.81 38.54 4.78
CA LEU A 533 14.12 37.10 4.76
C LEU A 533 15.49 36.83 4.11
N LEU A 534 15.83 37.50 3.00
CA LEU A 534 17.16 37.40 2.39
C LEU A 534 18.27 37.85 3.34
N LEU A 535 18.05 38.97 4.05
CA LEU A 535 18.99 39.46 5.06
C LEU A 535 19.16 38.44 6.20
N GLY A 536 18.06 37.85 6.68
CA GLY A 536 18.05 36.83 7.72
C GLY A 536 18.79 35.55 7.35
N PHE A 537 18.69 35.10 6.10
CA PHE A 537 19.49 33.98 5.58
C PHE A 537 20.97 34.35 5.43
N SER A 538 21.26 35.50 4.82
CA SER A 538 22.63 35.91 4.53
C SER A 538 23.47 36.12 5.78
N SER A 539 22.90 36.67 6.85
CA SER A 539 23.61 36.93 8.10
C SER A 539 24.02 35.65 8.85
N ARG A 540 23.30 34.54 8.60
CA ARG A 540 23.48 33.24 9.28
C ARG A 540 24.10 32.17 8.39
N LEU A 541 24.38 32.48 7.13
CA LEU A 541 24.92 31.50 6.17
C LEU A 541 26.34 31.05 6.55
N GLU A 542 27.15 31.95 7.11
CA GLU A 542 28.52 31.66 7.54
C GLU A 542 28.60 30.70 8.74
N SER A 543 27.60 30.72 9.63
CA SER A 543 27.54 29.84 10.80
C SER A 543 26.95 28.45 10.52
N CYS A 544 26.32 28.26 9.35
CA CYS A 544 25.67 27.02 8.98
C CYS A 544 26.64 25.93 8.46
N PRO A 545 26.36 24.63 8.67
CA PRO A 545 27.07 23.53 8.02
C PRO A 545 26.89 23.52 6.48
N PRO A 546 27.81 22.91 5.70
CA PRO A 546 27.72 22.90 4.24
C PRO A 546 26.41 22.35 3.67
N ALA A 547 25.85 21.31 4.27
CA ALA A 547 24.57 20.74 3.84
C ALA A 547 23.40 21.72 4.01
N VAL A 548 23.43 22.53 5.07
CA VAL A 548 22.41 23.56 5.36
C VAL A 548 22.60 24.78 4.47
N GLN A 549 23.86 25.18 4.21
CA GLN A 549 24.19 26.27 3.29
C GLN A 549 23.57 26.05 1.91
N ASP A 550 23.63 24.83 1.37
CA ASP A 550 23.03 24.50 0.07
C ASP A 550 21.50 24.72 0.07
N ALA A 551 20.80 24.27 1.12
CA ALA A 551 19.35 24.48 1.26
C ALA A 551 19.00 25.97 1.42
N CYS A 552 19.77 26.71 2.22
CA CYS A 552 19.57 28.15 2.39
C CYS A 552 19.82 28.91 1.09
N LEU A 553 20.85 28.57 0.30
CA LEU A 553 21.13 29.22 -0.99
C LEU A 553 20.02 28.96 -2.02
N LEU A 554 19.43 27.77 -2.03
CA LEU A 554 18.26 27.46 -2.86
C LEU A 554 17.04 28.28 -2.44
N ALA A 555 16.78 28.40 -1.13
CA ALA A 555 15.72 29.23 -0.62
C ALA A 555 15.96 30.72 -0.93
N MET A 556 17.20 31.20 -0.77
CA MET A 556 17.58 32.57 -1.15
C MET A 556 17.37 32.84 -2.64
N LEU A 557 17.68 31.88 -3.53
CA LEU A 557 17.37 31.99 -4.96
C LEU A 557 15.86 32.17 -5.19
N ARG A 558 15.03 31.35 -4.52
CA ARG A 558 13.58 31.43 -4.64
C ARG A 558 13.03 32.76 -4.12
N VAL A 559 13.54 33.25 -2.99
CA VAL A 559 13.14 34.53 -2.38
C VAL A 559 13.62 35.72 -3.23
N ALA A 560 14.82 35.64 -3.80
CA ALA A 560 15.36 36.68 -4.68
C ALA A 560 14.52 36.91 -5.95
N ALA A 561 13.81 35.88 -6.42
CA ALA A 561 12.88 36.00 -7.55
C ALA A 561 11.76 37.04 -7.28
N ASP A 562 11.33 37.16 -6.02
CA ASP A 562 10.25 38.06 -5.60
C ASP A 562 10.78 39.40 -5.04
N CYS A 563 12.09 39.64 -5.12
CA CYS A 563 12.72 40.92 -4.73
C CYS A 563 12.86 41.86 -5.95
N GLU A 564 12.67 43.17 -5.73
CA GLU A 564 12.95 44.18 -6.77
C GLU A 564 14.45 44.30 -7.02
N GLU A 565 15.22 44.54 -5.94
CA GLU A 565 16.68 44.62 -5.94
C GLU A 565 17.25 43.79 -4.77
N VAL A 566 18.31 43.03 -5.03
CA VAL A 566 19.04 42.27 -3.99
C VAL A 566 20.26 43.09 -3.55
N PRO A 567 20.42 43.41 -2.26
CA PRO A 567 21.55 44.22 -1.80
C PRO A 567 22.91 43.55 -2.02
N GLN A 568 23.93 44.37 -2.33
CA GLN A 568 25.29 43.88 -2.62
C GLN A 568 25.90 43.05 -1.48
N HIS A 569 25.63 43.41 -0.23
CA HIS A 569 26.17 42.69 0.94
C HIS A 569 25.58 41.27 1.09
N VAL A 570 24.38 41.00 0.55
CA VAL A 570 23.79 39.64 0.49
C VAL A 570 24.53 38.79 -0.55
N ILE A 571 24.90 39.41 -1.68
CA ILE A 571 25.68 38.77 -2.74
C ILE A 571 27.09 38.47 -2.24
N ASP A 572 27.70 39.42 -1.52
CA ASP A 572 29.02 39.26 -0.91
C ASP A 572 29.01 38.15 0.14
N GLY A 573 28.01 38.13 1.05
CA GLY A 573 27.86 37.07 2.07
C GLY A 573 27.59 35.68 1.48
N ALA A 574 26.81 35.58 0.41
CA ALA A 574 26.64 34.32 -0.32
C ALA A 574 27.94 33.86 -1.01
N SER A 575 28.81 34.81 -1.40
CA SER A 575 30.07 34.54 -2.08
C SER A 575 31.21 34.18 -1.13
N THR A 576 31.24 34.71 0.10
CA THR A 576 32.28 34.42 1.13
C THR A 576 32.22 32.97 1.62
N VAL A 577 31.01 32.45 1.82
CA VAL A 577 30.75 31.09 2.32
C VAL A 577 31.18 30.01 1.30
N GLY A 578 31.33 30.38 0.03
CA GLY A 578 31.38 29.46 -1.10
C GLY A 578 32.65 28.70 -1.44
N GLN A 579 33.59 28.61 -0.50
CA GLN A 579 34.81 27.85 -0.79
C GLN A 579 34.56 26.33 -0.91
N LYS A 580 33.46 25.79 -0.36
CA LYS A 580 33.09 24.36 -0.39
C LYS A 580 31.90 24.01 -1.33
N SER A 581 30.87 24.85 -1.43
CA SER A 581 29.64 24.64 -2.24
C SER A 581 29.65 25.42 -3.57
N ARG A 582 30.73 25.28 -4.35
CA ARG A 582 31.00 26.11 -5.55
C ARG A 582 29.92 26.08 -6.65
N ARG A 583 29.04 25.07 -6.66
CA ARG A 583 28.01 24.89 -7.71
C ARG A 583 26.82 25.84 -7.51
N TYR A 584 26.24 25.89 -6.31
CA TYR A 584 25.03 26.69 -6.05
C TYR A 584 25.32 28.17 -5.89
N ILE A 585 26.54 28.54 -5.50
CA ILE A 585 26.92 29.95 -5.33
C ILE A 585 27.17 30.62 -6.67
N ARG A 586 27.85 29.93 -7.60
CA ARG A 586 27.93 30.39 -8.98
C ARG A 586 26.54 30.58 -9.59
N ARG A 587 25.60 29.70 -9.24
CA ARG A 587 24.20 29.80 -9.69
C ARG A 587 23.45 30.95 -9.04
N PHE A 588 23.63 31.17 -7.74
CA PHE A 588 23.06 32.32 -7.04
C PHE A 588 23.52 33.62 -7.69
N VAL A 589 24.82 33.80 -7.86
CA VAL A 589 25.41 34.99 -8.48
C VAL A 589 24.99 35.15 -9.95
N GLN A 590 24.91 34.05 -10.72
CA GLN A 590 24.49 34.10 -12.12
C GLN A 590 22.99 34.42 -12.27
N LEU A 591 22.11 33.65 -11.62
CA LEU A 591 20.67 33.76 -11.80
C LEU A 591 20.08 35.00 -11.11
N GLN A 592 20.72 35.53 -10.07
CA GLN A 592 20.32 36.83 -9.50
C GLN A 592 20.49 37.97 -10.52
N SER A 593 21.51 37.88 -11.39
CA SER A 593 21.71 38.85 -12.48
C SER A 593 20.75 38.67 -13.67
N GLU A 594 20.11 37.50 -13.78
CA GLU A 594 19.20 37.11 -14.86
C GLU A 594 17.75 36.92 -14.33
N LYS A 595 17.11 38.02 -13.90
CA LYS A 595 15.80 38.00 -13.23
C LYS A 595 14.69 37.33 -14.04
N ASP A 596 14.62 37.58 -15.34
CA ASP A 596 13.59 37.01 -16.23
C ASP A 596 13.72 35.48 -16.33
N THR A 597 14.97 34.98 -16.34
CA THR A 597 15.25 33.54 -16.34
C THR A 597 14.83 32.91 -15.01
N LEU A 598 15.13 33.56 -13.89
CA LEU A 598 14.78 33.09 -12.55
C LEU A 598 13.25 33.06 -12.33
N ALA A 599 12.54 34.12 -12.76
CA ALA A 599 11.09 34.18 -12.70
C ALA A 599 10.44 33.06 -13.53
N ARG A 600 10.99 32.77 -14.72
CA ARG A 600 10.53 31.66 -15.57
C ARG A 600 10.75 30.29 -14.90
N ILE A 601 11.90 30.05 -14.29
CA ILE A 601 12.20 28.79 -13.57
C ILE A 601 11.19 28.55 -12.44
N VAL A 602 10.83 29.61 -11.70
CA VAL A 602 9.82 29.52 -10.64
C VAL A 602 8.44 29.21 -11.21
N GLN A 603 8.06 29.77 -12.36
CA GLN A 603 6.78 29.50 -13.02
C GLN A 603 6.70 28.10 -13.66
N GLU A 604 7.82 27.58 -14.15
CA GLU A 604 7.92 26.25 -14.77
C GLU A 604 8.01 25.12 -13.74
N ALA A 605 8.24 25.43 -12.46
CA ALA A 605 8.26 24.44 -11.40
C ALA A 605 6.87 23.85 -11.15
N ARG A 606 6.81 22.52 -10.96
CA ARG A 606 5.55 21.78 -10.73
C ARG A 606 4.83 22.22 -9.45
N SER A 607 5.60 22.66 -8.45
CA SER A 607 5.07 23.25 -7.22
C SER A 607 6.06 24.26 -6.62
N THR A 608 5.64 24.96 -5.56
CA THR A 608 6.48 25.88 -4.77
C THR A 608 7.40 25.16 -3.78
N SER A 609 7.43 23.83 -3.78
CA SER A 609 8.31 23.04 -2.92
C SER A 609 9.78 23.18 -3.33
N LEU A 610 10.69 23.06 -2.35
CA LEU A 610 12.13 23.14 -2.61
C LEU A 610 12.63 22.03 -3.56
N PRO A 611 12.20 20.76 -3.48
CA PRO A 611 12.57 19.72 -4.44
C PRO A 611 12.14 20.01 -5.88
N ASP A 612 10.90 20.47 -6.10
CA ASP A 612 10.38 20.73 -7.45
C ASP A 612 11.04 21.97 -8.08
N PHE A 613 11.33 22.98 -7.26
CA PHE A 613 12.13 24.13 -7.70
C PHE A 613 13.55 23.69 -8.11
N LEU A 614 14.14 22.77 -7.35
CA LEU A 614 15.46 22.21 -7.66
C LEU A 614 15.43 21.42 -8.99
N GLU A 615 14.38 20.62 -9.23
CA GLU A 615 14.18 19.88 -10.48
C GLU A 615 14.05 20.85 -11.68
N SER A 616 13.20 21.87 -11.58
CA SER A 616 13.04 22.91 -12.61
C SER A 616 14.37 23.60 -12.92
N LEU A 617 15.11 23.97 -11.88
CA LEU A 617 16.45 24.57 -12.01
C LEU A 617 17.44 23.62 -12.70
N GLN A 618 17.34 22.31 -12.50
CA GLN A 618 18.18 21.32 -13.18
C GLN A 618 17.81 21.14 -14.66
N ASN A 619 16.53 21.20 -15.02
CA ASN A 619 16.06 21.00 -16.39
C ASN A 619 16.53 22.10 -17.35
N VAL A 620 16.46 23.37 -16.92
CA VAL A 620 16.96 24.52 -17.71
C VAL A 620 18.47 24.41 -18.02
N ILE A 621 19.23 23.72 -17.17
CA ILE A 621 20.67 23.51 -17.36
C ILE A 621 20.95 22.48 -18.47
N VAL A 622 20.12 21.44 -18.58
CA VAL A 622 20.24 20.44 -19.65
C VAL A 622 19.93 21.08 -21.02
N GLU A 623 18.99 22.02 -21.05
CA GLU A 623 18.66 22.79 -22.24
C GLU A 623 19.76 23.79 -22.64
N ALA A 624 20.34 24.53 -21.69
CA ALA A 624 21.45 25.45 -21.96
C ALA A 624 22.73 24.71 -22.41
N GLY A 625 23.01 23.53 -21.85
CA GLY A 625 24.14 22.68 -22.22
C GLY A 625 24.01 22.06 -23.62
N SER A 626 22.78 21.72 -24.05
CA SER A 626 22.54 21.17 -25.38
C SER A 626 22.57 22.24 -26.49
N GLN A 627 22.23 23.50 -26.19
CA GLN A 627 22.34 24.61 -27.15
C GLN A 627 23.79 25.05 -27.43
N SER A 628 24.70 24.95 -26.45
CA SER A 628 26.13 25.24 -26.61
C SER A 628 26.86 24.31 -27.60
N SER A 629 26.34 23.09 -27.80
CA SER A 629 26.90 22.11 -28.75
C SER A 629 26.47 22.30 -30.21
N ARG A 630 25.47 23.15 -30.49
CA ARG A 630 24.94 23.39 -31.85
C ARG A 630 25.47 24.64 -32.54
N SER A 631 26.17 25.53 -31.83
CA SER A 631 26.61 26.84 -32.35
C SER A 631 28.07 26.89 -32.84
N ARG A 632 28.76 25.74 -32.98
CA ARG A 632 30.15 25.69 -33.46
C ARG A 632 30.36 24.77 -34.67
N SER A 633 29.59 24.98 -35.73
CA SER A 633 29.80 24.27 -36.99
C SER A 633 29.34 25.04 -38.22
N GLN A 634 29.72 26.31 -38.35
CA GLN A 634 29.75 26.97 -39.67
C GLN A 634 30.94 27.91 -39.74
N LEU A 635 31.99 27.54 -40.48
CA LEU A 635 32.58 28.36 -41.55
C LEU A 635 33.75 27.62 -42.24
N SER A 636 33.56 27.39 -43.54
CA SER A 636 34.54 27.35 -44.65
C SER A 636 35.68 26.32 -44.68
N THR A 637 35.53 25.36 -45.61
CA THR A 637 36.58 24.85 -46.53
C THR A 637 37.25 26.02 -47.28
N PRO A 638 38.54 25.96 -47.73
CA PRO A 638 38.98 24.91 -48.66
C PRO A 638 40.50 24.53 -48.68
N VAL A 639 40.79 23.53 -49.53
CA VAL A 639 42.05 23.22 -50.23
C VAL A 639 43.06 22.25 -49.59
N HIS A 640 43.22 21.12 -50.28
CA HIS A 640 44.33 20.16 -50.22
C HIS A 640 45.70 20.80 -50.41
N VAL A 641 46.75 20.29 -49.75
CA VAL A 641 48.04 19.83 -50.36
C VAL A 641 49.02 19.38 -49.26
N SER A 642 49.50 18.15 -49.45
CA SER A 642 50.80 17.55 -49.14
C SER A 642 51.46 17.60 -47.75
N ALA A 643 51.81 16.38 -47.31
CA ALA A 643 52.74 16.02 -46.26
C ALA A 643 54.14 16.65 -46.40
N GLN A 644 54.80 16.91 -45.26
CA GLN A 644 56.05 16.21 -44.87
C GLN A 644 56.65 16.73 -43.55
N LEU A 645 57.07 15.76 -42.73
CA LEU A 645 58.29 15.71 -41.89
C LEU A 645 58.43 16.55 -40.60
N SER A 646 58.66 15.79 -39.53
CA SER A 646 59.08 16.06 -38.15
C SER A 646 60.45 16.79 -38.04
N PRO A 647 61.10 17.03 -36.86
CA PRO A 647 60.80 16.56 -35.48
C PRO A 647 61.06 17.56 -34.33
N HIS A 648 60.57 17.25 -33.11
CA HIS A 648 61.41 16.98 -31.93
C HIS A 648 60.57 16.59 -30.69
N ARG A 649 61.02 15.50 -30.05
CA ARG A 649 60.62 14.84 -28.79
C ARG A 649 61.24 15.57 -27.57
N PRO A 650 60.98 15.24 -26.27
CA PRO A 650 60.67 13.88 -25.74
C PRO A 650 59.70 13.76 -24.54
N SER A 651 59.11 12.58 -24.34
CA SER A 651 58.84 12.04 -22.99
C SER A 651 58.75 10.51 -22.99
N THR A 652 59.21 9.92 -21.90
CA THR A 652 59.70 8.55 -21.73
C THR A 652 58.67 7.60 -21.10
N LYS A 653 58.79 6.32 -21.47
CA LYS A 653 58.01 5.12 -21.12
C LYS A 653 57.97 4.78 -19.63
N LEU A 654 56.94 4.03 -19.21
CA LEU A 654 57.02 2.78 -18.42
C LEU A 654 55.79 1.89 -18.69
N ARG A 655 55.99 0.56 -18.78
CA ARG A 655 55.02 -0.53 -19.06
C ARG A 655 54.72 -1.30 -17.75
N TYR A 656 53.54 -1.89 -17.59
CA TYR A 656 53.38 -3.21 -16.90
C TYR A 656 52.16 -4.00 -17.41
N LYS A 657 52.28 -5.34 -17.37
CA LYS A 657 51.48 -6.40 -18.01
C LYS A 657 50.38 -6.98 -17.11
N ALA A 658 49.35 -7.54 -17.74
CA ALA A 658 48.28 -8.37 -17.16
C ALA A 658 48.68 -9.86 -17.01
N TYR A 659 48.11 -10.53 -16.00
CA TYR A 659 48.01 -11.99 -15.77
C TYR A 659 46.81 -12.20 -14.83
N ALA A 660 46.14 -13.35 -14.66
CA ALA A 660 45.71 -14.50 -15.47
C ALA A 660 44.77 -15.31 -14.53
N ALA A 661 43.80 -16.05 -15.06
CA ALA A 661 42.81 -16.81 -14.28
C ALA A 661 43.41 -18.07 -13.60
N PRO A 662 42.91 -18.51 -12.42
CA PRO A 662 43.38 -19.74 -11.79
C PRO A 662 42.51 -20.96 -12.15
N GLY A 663 43.18 -22.07 -12.45
CA GLY A 663 42.61 -23.39 -12.68
C GLY A 663 42.87 -24.38 -11.52
N THR A 664 42.15 -25.48 -11.59
CA THR A 664 41.93 -26.60 -10.64
C THR A 664 43.14 -27.45 -10.22
N SER A 665 43.16 -27.92 -8.96
CA SER A 665 43.67 -29.25 -8.56
C SER A 665 43.22 -29.66 -7.14
N SER A 666 42.76 -30.91 -6.98
CA SER A 666 42.65 -31.70 -5.72
C SER A 666 43.86 -32.67 -5.64
N PRO A 667 44.02 -33.65 -4.69
CA PRO A 667 43.28 -34.01 -3.45
C PRO A 667 44.17 -34.35 -2.21
N LEU A 668 43.51 -34.72 -1.09
CA LEU A 668 43.94 -35.59 0.05
C LEU A 668 44.98 -35.10 1.09
N GLU A 669 44.58 -35.01 2.37
CA GLU A 669 44.98 -35.91 3.48
C GLU A 669 44.36 -35.49 4.84
N ARG A 670 43.93 -36.48 5.64
CA ARG A 670 43.54 -36.42 7.07
C ARG A 670 44.73 -36.94 7.89
N PRO A 671 44.91 -36.54 9.17
CA PRO A 671 44.40 -37.39 10.27
C PRO A 671 43.90 -36.66 11.56
N SER A 672 42.92 -37.35 12.14
CA SER A 672 42.40 -37.52 13.52
C SER A 672 43.09 -37.01 14.82
N SER A 673 42.19 -36.73 15.80
CA SER A 673 42.26 -36.95 17.29
C SER A 673 43.01 -35.90 18.15
N SER A 674 42.62 -35.47 19.37
CA SER A 674 41.64 -35.91 20.39
C SER A 674 41.49 -34.88 21.55
N THR A 675 40.28 -34.84 22.15
CA THR A 675 39.90 -34.63 23.59
C THR A 675 39.97 -33.29 24.36
N HIS A 676 38.82 -33.01 25.01
CA HIS A 676 38.52 -32.22 26.24
C HIS A 676 38.79 -30.70 26.21
N SER A 677 37.96 -29.77 26.70
CA SER A 677 36.85 -29.79 27.67
C SER A 677 36.12 -28.42 27.60
N ARG A 678 34.80 -28.41 27.84
CA ARG A 678 33.96 -27.21 28.12
C ARG A 678 34.36 -26.60 29.49
N PRO A 679 34.16 -25.29 29.77
CA PRO A 679 32.83 -24.68 29.78
C PRO A 679 32.71 -23.18 29.37
N THR A 680 31.45 -22.78 29.12
CA THR A 680 30.84 -21.45 29.34
C THR A 680 31.49 -20.19 28.75
N SER A 681 30.98 -19.74 27.60
CA SER A 681 30.38 -18.41 27.35
C SER A 681 30.28 -18.21 25.84
N ARG A 682 29.06 -18.07 25.30
CA ARG A 682 28.86 -17.72 23.89
C ARG A 682 28.49 -16.25 23.79
N GLN A 683 29.50 -15.44 23.52
CA GLN A 683 29.39 -14.31 22.61
C GLN A 683 28.92 -14.85 21.25
N SER A 684 27.84 -14.31 20.71
CA SER A 684 27.45 -14.51 19.32
C SER A 684 27.99 -13.33 18.52
N ASP A 685 29.14 -13.56 17.88
CA ASP A 685 29.65 -12.74 16.79
C ASP A 685 28.67 -12.74 15.61
N ALA A 686 28.63 -11.59 14.94
CA ALA A 686 27.85 -11.28 13.78
C ALA A 686 28.09 -12.28 12.63
N GLN A 687 27.03 -12.99 12.23
CA GLN A 687 26.96 -13.58 10.90
C GLN A 687 26.51 -12.51 9.91
N ILE A 688 27.34 -12.30 8.89
CA ILE A 688 27.00 -11.55 7.68
C ILE A 688 25.96 -12.39 6.92
N LEU A 689 24.68 -12.00 7.03
CA LEU A 689 23.60 -12.55 6.22
C LEU A 689 23.67 -11.94 4.81
N GLY A 690 23.58 -12.82 3.80
CA GLY A 690 23.49 -12.43 2.40
C GLY A 690 22.06 -12.02 2.00
N PRO A 691 21.91 -11.26 0.90
CA PRO A 691 20.65 -10.62 0.49
C PRO A 691 19.49 -11.57 0.11
N GLY A 692 19.67 -12.89 0.24
CA GLY A 692 18.63 -13.89 -0.02
C GLY A 692 17.76 -14.26 1.20
N ASP A 693 18.26 -14.07 2.42
CA ASP A 693 17.56 -14.51 3.64
C ASP A 693 16.63 -13.43 4.25
N LEU A 694 16.65 -12.20 3.71
CA LEU A 694 15.70 -11.12 4.07
C LEU A 694 14.38 -11.20 3.30
N ALA A 695 14.30 -12.00 2.23
CA ALA A 695 13.11 -12.09 1.39
C ALA A 695 12.00 -13.00 1.97
N VAL A 696 12.29 -13.78 3.03
CA VAL A 696 11.34 -14.74 3.62
C VAL A 696 10.69 -14.22 4.92
N ALA A 697 11.16 -13.09 5.47
CA ALA A 697 10.56 -12.47 6.66
C ALA A 697 9.54 -11.35 6.36
N VAL A 698 9.44 -10.91 5.09
CA VAL A 698 8.56 -9.79 4.68
C VAL A 698 7.21 -10.27 4.12
N SER A 699 7.02 -11.56 3.88
CA SER A 699 5.79 -12.09 3.28
C SER A 699 4.68 -12.51 4.27
N SER A 700 4.76 -12.11 5.55
CA SER A 700 3.82 -12.57 6.60
C SER A 700 3.11 -11.46 7.38
N GLN A 701 3.21 -10.20 6.98
CA GLN A 701 2.44 -9.11 7.56
C GLN A 701 1.97 -8.19 6.44
N GLU A 702 0.78 -8.43 5.89
CA GLU A 702 -0.02 -7.42 5.18
C GLU A 702 -1.34 -8.05 4.73
N PHE A 703 -2.35 -8.07 5.60
CA PHE A 703 -3.75 -8.15 5.18
C PHE A 703 -4.65 -7.53 6.27
N GLU A 704 -5.68 -6.79 5.82
CA GLU A 704 -6.69 -6.03 6.57
C GLU A 704 -6.38 -4.56 6.88
N SER A 705 -6.43 -3.72 5.84
CA SER A 705 -6.65 -2.27 5.98
C SER A 705 -7.23 -1.67 4.69
N VAL A 706 -8.46 -2.02 4.31
CA VAL A 706 -9.28 -1.18 3.43
C VAL A 706 -10.74 -1.38 3.83
N MET A 707 -11.34 -0.38 4.49
CA MET A 707 -12.76 -0.01 4.46
C MET A 707 -13.07 1.04 5.56
N ALA A 708 -12.30 2.12 5.60
CA ALA A 708 -12.67 3.30 6.35
C ALA A 708 -12.21 4.58 5.64
N SER A 709 -13.19 5.45 5.38
CA SER A 709 -13.11 6.90 5.12
C SER A 709 -13.27 7.38 3.67
N PRO A 710 -13.90 8.56 3.49
CA PRO A 710 -14.78 8.85 2.35
C PRO A 710 -14.03 9.48 1.17
N LEU A 711 -14.60 9.28 -0.01
CA LEU A 711 -14.20 9.90 -1.26
C LEU A 711 -14.24 11.43 -1.17
N CYS A 712 -13.07 12.07 -1.24
CA CYS A 712 -12.90 13.44 -1.70
C CYS A 712 -11.87 13.44 -2.85
N ARG A 713 -12.23 14.14 -3.93
CA ARG A 713 -11.46 14.27 -5.18
C ARG A 713 -10.24 15.18 -5.01
N ASN A 714 -9.17 14.76 -5.70
CA ASN A 714 -8.06 15.52 -6.30
C ASN A 714 -7.26 16.51 -5.44
N THR A 715 -6.05 16.12 -5.07
CA THR A 715 -4.80 16.82 -5.45
C THR A 715 -3.67 15.80 -5.53
N ALA A 716 -2.78 15.96 -6.52
CA ALA A 716 -1.63 15.09 -6.74
C ALA A 716 -0.65 15.16 -5.56
N ASN A 717 -0.40 14.02 -4.89
CA ASN A 717 0.92 13.70 -4.34
C ASN A 717 1.03 12.22 -3.96
N GLU A 718 2.26 11.74 -4.09
CA GLU A 718 2.71 10.34 -4.11
C GLU A 718 2.38 9.53 -2.83
N GLY A 719 1.93 8.29 -3.05
CA GLY A 719 1.71 7.24 -2.05
C GLY A 719 1.83 5.87 -2.74
N PRO A 720 2.16 4.79 -2.01
CA PRO A 720 2.79 3.60 -2.57
C PRO A 720 1.86 2.89 -3.56
N THR A 721 2.40 2.63 -4.74
CA THR A 721 1.74 1.90 -5.82
C THR A 721 1.38 0.49 -5.33
N ILE A 722 0.07 0.23 -5.23
CA ILE A 722 -0.45 -1.13 -5.13
C ILE A 722 0.02 -1.84 -6.40
N ARG A 723 1.05 -2.69 -6.30
CA ARG A 723 1.48 -3.58 -7.37
C ARG A 723 0.33 -4.55 -7.64
N ASN A 724 -0.45 -4.25 -8.68
CA ASN A 724 -1.46 -5.16 -9.20
C ASN A 724 -0.76 -6.44 -9.71
N ASP A 725 -1.04 -7.57 -9.07
CA ASP A 725 -0.49 -8.86 -9.47
C ASP A 725 -1.20 -9.36 -10.74
N LEU A 726 -0.69 -8.91 -11.89
CA LEU A 726 -1.23 -9.15 -13.25
C LEU A 726 -1.14 -10.63 -13.70
N ILE A 727 -0.71 -11.53 -12.81
CA ILE A 727 -0.47 -12.95 -13.07
C ILE A 727 -1.76 -13.81 -12.88
N SER A 728 -2.82 -13.28 -12.26
CA SER A 728 -4.05 -14.03 -11.92
C SER A 728 -5.20 -13.93 -12.96
N LEU A 729 -4.93 -13.54 -14.20
CA LEU A 729 -5.98 -13.23 -15.19
C LEU A 729 -6.83 -14.44 -15.65
N ASP A 730 -6.36 -15.67 -15.43
CA ASP A 730 -7.03 -16.90 -15.89
C ASP A 730 -7.92 -17.60 -14.84
N SER A 731 -8.04 -17.08 -13.62
CA SER A 731 -9.00 -17.66 -12.65
C SER A 731 -10.43 -17.17 -12.94
N PRO A 732 -11.43 -18.07 -13.08
CA PRO A 732 -12.84 -17.67 -13.21
C PRO A 732 -13.42 -17.05 -11.93
N PHE A 733 -12.72 -17.16 -10.80
CA PHE A 733 -13.00 -16.48 -9.55
C PHE A 733 -11.70 -15.88 -9.01
N VAL A 734 -11.64 -14.56 -8.84
CA VAL A 734 -10.63 -13.97 -7.95
C VAL A 734 -10.99 -14.46 -6.55
N SER A 735 -10.23 -15.41 -6.03
CA SER A 735 -10.35 -15.84 -4.64
C SER A 735 -9.66 -14.78 -3.78
N ASP A 736 -10.43 -14.03 -3.02
CA ASP A 736 -9.90 -13.42 -1.78
C ASP A 736 -9.46 -14.56 -0.85
N PRO A 737 -8.31 -14.47 -0.16
CA PRO A 737 -7.92 -15.46 0.82
C PRO A 737 -8.79 -15.27 2.06
N LEU A 738 -9.92 -15.98 2.12
CA LEU A 738 -10.71 -16.10 3.33
C LEU A 738 -10.60 -17.52 3.89
N GLN A 739 -10.15 -17.53 5.14
CA GLN A 739 -10.07 -18.63 6.08
C GLN A 739 -11.18 -19.67 5.86
N SER A 740 -10.76 -20.94 5.78
CA SER A 740 -11.65 -22.10 5.86
C SER A 740 -12.48 -22.07 7.15
N PRO A 741 -13.83 -22.06 7.09
CA PRO A 741 -14.65 -22.52 8.20
C PRO A 741 -14.88 -24.03 8.02
N GLY A 742 -14.70 -24.77 9.11
CA GLY A 742 -14.95 -26.21 9.20
C GLY A 742 -16.28 -26.61 8.57
N GLY A 743 -16.25 -27.74 7.85
CA GLY A 743 -17.36 -28.27 7.10
C GLY A 743 -18.58 -28.62 7.95
N SER A 744 -19.75 -28.46 7.37
CA SER A 744 -20.92 -29.26 7.70
C SER A 744 -21.57 -29.77 6.42
N SER A 745 -21.83 -31.06 6.47
CA SER A 745 -22.24 -31.99 5.42
C SER A 745 -23.53 -31.58 4.71
N ILE A 746 -23.53 -31.67 3.37
CA ILE A 746 -24.76 -31.74 2.57
C ILE A 746 -24.83 -33.13 1.93
N GLU A 747 -25.97 -33.77 2.18
CA GLU A 747 -26.38 -35.12 1.79
C GLU A 747 -26.22 -35.37 0.28
N ARG A 748 -25.58 -36.49 -0.08
CA ARG A 748 -25.47 -37.00 -1.46
C ARG A 748 -26.48 -38.13 -1.67
N LEU A 749 -27.35 -37.96 -2.67
CA LEU A 749 -28.01 -39.07 -3.36
C LEU A 749 -27.17 -39.43 -4.60
N GLY A 750 -26.82 -40.71 -4.77
CA GLY A 750 -26.35 -41.29 -6.03
C GLY A 750 -24.95 -41.89 -5.99
N ASP A 751 -24.90 -43.22 -5.91
CA ASP A 751 -23.73 -44.09 -5.78
C ASP A 751 -22.67 -43.98 -6.91
N ASP A 752 -21.45 -44.39 -6.55
CA ASP A 752 -20.29 -44.77 -7.38
C ASP A 752 -19.35 -43.71 -7.98
N ILE A 753 -19.45 -42.43 -7.60
CA ILE A 753 -18.29 -41.53 -7.74
C ILE A 753 -17.42 -41.68 -6.48
N ILE A 754 -16.50 -42.63 -6.57
CA ILE A 754 -15.37 -42.82 -5.65
C ILE A 754 -14.86 -41.45 -5.19
N ASN A 755 -14.73 -41.24 -3.88
CA ASN A 755 -14.12 -40.05 -3.27
C ASN A 755 -12.64 -39.94 -3.64
N PHE A 756 -12.36 -39.65 -4.91
CA PHE A 756 -11.02 -39.50 -5.46
C PHE A 756 -10.27 -38.38 -4.74
N GLU A 757 -10.97 -37.32 -4.33
CA GLU A 757 -10.42 -36.20 -3.57
C GLU A 757 -9.92 -36.66 -2.19
N ASP A 758 -10.75 -37.33 -1.40
CA ASP A 758 -10.36 -37.84 -0.08
C ASP A 758 -9.25 -38.88 -0.18
N MET A 759 -9.27 -39.74 -1.21
CA MET A 759 -8.20 -40.69 -1.45
C MET A 759 -6.89 -39.99 -1.85
N TRP A 760 -6.96 -38.93 -2.66
CA TRP A 760 -5.81 -38.13 -3.07
C TRP A 760 -5.18 -37.39 -1.88
N HIS A 761 -6.00 -36.84 -0.99
CA HIS A 761 -5.55 -36.14 0.23
C HIS A 761 -5.07 -37.10 1.31
N SER A 762 -5.69 -38.27 1.49
CA SER A 762 -5.22 -39.26 2.46
C SER A 762 -3.84 -39.86 2.12
N LEU A 763 -3.45 -39.84 0.84
CA LEU A 763 -2.12 -40.28 0.38
C LEU A 763 -1.08 -39.14 0.31
N GLU A 764 -1.40 -37.94 0.78
CA GLU A 764 -0.50 -36.77 0.73
C GLU A 764 0.79 -36.98 1.51
N GLY A 765 0.75 -37.76 2.61
CA GLY A 765 1.92 -38.13 3.40
C GLY A 765 2.70 -39.36 2.90
N GLY A 766 2.31 -39.98 1.77
CA GLY A 766 2.95 -41.16 1.18
C GLY A 766 3.98 -40.85 0.08
N ASP A 767 4.35 -41.88 -0.69
CA ASP A 767 5.29 -41.74 -1.82
C ASP A 767 4.65 -40.94 -2.97
N ASN A 768 5.27 -39.81 -3.31
CA ASN A 768 4.77 -38.82 -4.26
C ASN A 768 5.78 -38.57 -5.39
N ALA A 769 5.35 -38.64 -6.65
CA ALA A 769 6.19 -38.29 -7.81
C ALA A 769 5.41 -37.49 -8.87
N ARG A 770 6.17 -36.73 -9.65
CA ARG A 770 5.69 -36.04 -10.86
C ARG A 770 6.66 -36.30 -12.01
N GLY A 771 6.14 -36.41 -13.22
CA GLY A 771 6.95 -36.64 -14.41
C GLY A 771 6.20 -36.36 -15.70
N TRP A 772 6.94 -36.44 -16.80
CA TRP A 772 6.42 -36.28 -18.15
C TRP A 772 6.36 -37.63 -18.84
N TYR A 773 5.33 -37.83 -19.63
CA TYR A 773 5.20 -38.96 -20.54
C TYR A 773 5.06 -38.40 -21.96
N ASN A 774 5.97 -38.81 -22.85
CA ASN A 774 6.19 -38.18 -24.17
C ASN A 774 5.13 -38.55 -25.22
N ASP A 775 3.97 -39.05 -24.81
CA ASP A 775 2.90 -39.56 -25.68
C ASP A 775 1.53 -39.24 -25.06
N SER A 776 0.44 -39.50 -25.78
CA SER A 776 -0.91 -39.08 -25.35
C SER A 776 -1.40 -39.76 -24.07
N MET A 777 -2.32 -39.09 -23.35
CA MET A 777 -2.93 -39.62 -22.12
C MET A 777 -3.55 -41.02 -22.34
N ASP A 778 -4.19 -41.25 -23.48
CA ASP A 778 -4.79 -42.55 -23.82
C ASP A 778 -3.75 -43.67 -23.91
N LYS A 779 -2.56 -43.38 -24.45
CA LYS A 779 -1.46 -44.37 -24.50
C LYS A 779 -0.90 -44.65 -23.12
N ALA A 780 -0.77 -43.63 -22.26
CA ALA A 780 -0.35 -43.79 -20.88
C ALA A 780 -1.33 -44.70 -20.11
N VAL A 781 -2.64 -44.44 -20.22
CA VAL A 781 -3.70 -45.27 -19.61
C VAL A 781 -3.68 -46.71 -20.15
N ARG A 782 -3.52 -46.90 -21.48
CA ARG A 782 -3.42 -48.24 -22.07
C ARG A 782 -2.21 -49.01 -21.54
N ARG A 783 -1.05 -48.38 -21.40
CA ARG A 783 0.14 -49.03 -20.79
C ARG A 783 -0.11 -49.45 -19.35
N LEU A 784 -0.79 -48.60 -18.56
CA LEU A 784 -1.17 -48.95 -17.19
C LEU A 784 -2.14 -50.13 -17.14
N GLN A 785 -3.07 -50.23 -18.10
CA GLN A 785 -4.02 -51.34 -18.23
C GLN A 785 -3.37 -52.66 -18.68
N MET A 786 -2.17 -52.63 -19.27
CA MET A 786 -1.44 -53.83 -19.69
C MET A 786 -0.69 -54.53 -18.54
N MET A 787 -0.67 -53.95 -17.34
CA MET A 787 -0.09 -54.60 -16.17
C MET A 787 -1.00 -55.74 -15.67
N VAL A 788 -0.47 -56.96 -15.61
CA VAL A 788 -1.25 -58.19 -15.37
C VAL A 788 -1.89 -58.23 -13.97
N ASP A 789 -1.22 -57.63 -12.97
CA ASP A 789 -1.59 -57.74 -11.54
C ASP A 789 -2.41 -56.56 -10.99
N MET A 790 -2.77 -55.59 -11.85
CA MET A 790 -3.41 -54.33 -11.43
C MET A 790 -4.74 -54.07 -12.17
N LYS A 791 -5.75 -53.64 -11.42
CA LYS A 791 -7.02 -53.10 -11.91
C LYS A 791 -6.91 -51.58 -12.01
N VAL A 792 -7.16 -51.03 -13.20
CA VAL A 792 -7.12 -49.60 -13.47
C VAL A 792 -8.54 -49.08 -13.68
N GLN A 793 -8.94 -48.07 -12.91
CA GLN A 793 -10.19 -47.36 -13.05
C GLN A 793 -9.90 -45.91 -13.48
N VAL A 794 -10.63 -45.44 -14.48
CA VAL A 794 -10.45 -44.10 -15.04
C VAL A 794 -11.72 -43.28 -14.80
N ILE A 795 -11.55 -42.06 -14.32
CA ILE A 795 -12.62 -41.07 -14.15
C ILE A 795 -12.33 -39.92 -15.10
N GLU A 796 -13.35 -39.51 -15.85
CA GLU A 796 -13.26 -38.51 -16.91
C GLU A 796 -12.76 -37.15 -16.41
N SER A 797 -12.09 -36.42 -17.30
CA SER A 797 -11.56 -35.08 -16.99
C SER A 797 -12.63 -34.02 -16.78
N SER A 798 -13.85 -34.26 -17.28
CA SER A 798 -15.02 -33.39 -17.16
C SER A 798 -15.65 -33.40 -15.76
N LEU A 799 -15.37 -34.42 -14.94
CA LEU A 799 -16.01 -34.61 -13.63
C LEU A 799 -15.15 -34.04 -12.48
N PRO A 800 -15.76 -33.47 -11.42
CA PRO A 800 -15.04 -33.10 -10.20
C PRO A 800 -14.56 -34.36 -9.43
N PRO A 801 -13.53 -34.28 -8.58
CA PRO A 801 -12.61 -33.14 -8.32
C PRO A 801 -11.61 -32.93 -9.46
N PHE A 802 -10.93 -31.79 -9.57
CA PHE A 802 -9.87 -31.50 -10.58
C PHE A 802 -10.33 -31.55 -12.06
N ILE A 803 -11.27 -30.69 -12.43
CA ILE A 803 -11.78 -30.58 -13.82
C ILE A 803 -10.64 -30.17 -14.77
N GLY A 804 -10.52 -30.86 -15.91
CA GLY A 804 -9.44 -30.69 -16.89
C GLY A 804 -8.28 -31.70 -16.77
N GLU A 805 -8.32 -32.59 -15.79
CA GLU A 805 -7.32 -33.66 -15.62
C GLU A 805 -8.00 -35.03 -15.59
N LEU A 806 -7.43 -36.02 -16.26
CA LEU A 806 -7.90 -37.40 -16.22
C LEU A 806 -7.43 -38.06 -14.91
N LYS A 807 -8.34 -38.68 -14.18
CA LYS A 807 -8.06 -39.31 -12.89
C LYS A 807 -8.01 -40.80 -13.05
N VAL A 808 -6.96 -41.43 -12.54
CA VAL A 808 -6.76 -42.87 -12.67
C VAL A 808 -6.47 -43.45 -11.30
N VAL A 809 -7.25 -44.45 -10.90
CA VAL A 809 -7.06 -45.22 -9.67
C VAL A 809 -6.56 -46.60 -10.04
N VAL A 810 -5.42 -47.01 -9.49
CA VAL A 810 -4.79 -48.30 -9.72
C VAL A 810 -4.86 -49.11 -8.41
N MET A 811 -5.43 -50.30 -8.48
CA MET A 811 -5.61 -51.20 -7.34
C MET A 811 -5.11 -52.62 -7.69
N PRO A 812 -4.48 -53.37 -6.78
CA PRO A 812 -4.10 -54.76 -7.02
C PRO A 812 -5.34 -55.63 -7.22
N ARG A 813 -5.24 -56.62 -8.10
CA ARG A 813 -6.36 -57.53 -8.43
C ARG A 813 -6.71 -58.50 -7.28
N GLU A 814 -5.74 -58.81 -6.43
CA GLU A 814 -5.93 -59.62 -5.22
C GLU A 814 -6.07 -58.72 -3.99
N GLY A 815 -7.23 -58.84 -3.31
CA GLY A 815 -7.79 -57.82 -2.43
C GLY A 815 -7.07 -57.59 -1.09
N THR A 816 -5.98 -56.82 -1.10
CA THR A 816 -5.49 -56.13 0.10
C THR A 816 -5.94 -54.67 0.06
N LYS A 817 -6.97 -54.34 0.86
CA LYS A 817 -7.44 -52.95 1.06
C LYS A 817 -6.32 -52.16 1.75
N GLY A 818 -5.53 -51.43 0.95
CA GLY A 818 -4.43 -50.60 1.44
C GLY A 818 -3.37 -50.27 0.38
N ASN A 819 -3.20 -51.11 -0.65
CA ASN A 819 -2.18 -50.92 -1.68
C ASN A 819 -2.74 -50.23 -2.94
N CYS A 820 -3.39 -49.07 -2.79
CA CYS A 820 -3.87 -48.29 -3.94
C CYS A 820 -2.87 -47.20 -4.34
N ALA A 821 -2.83 -46.93 -5.64
CA ALA A 821 -2.08 -45.82 -6.22
C ALA A 821 -3.02 -44.97 -7.08
N ILE A 822 -2.81 -43.66 -7.05
CA ILE A 822 -3.68 -42.68 -7.67
C ILE A 822 -2.85 -41.78 -8.56
N LEU A 823 -3.31 -41.59 -9.78
CA LEU A 823 -2.64 -40.83 -10.81
C LEU A 823 -3.56 -39.73 -11.35
N ARG A 824 -3.00 -38.55 -11.55
CA ARG A 824 -3.64 -37.45 -12.27
C ARG A 824 -2.84 -37.20 -13.55
N LEU A 825 -3.52 -37.20 -14.68
CA LEU A 825 -2.95 -36.97 -16.00
C LEU A 825 -3.52 -35.67 -16.56
N ARG A 826 -2.64 -34.79 -17.04
CA ARG A 826 -3.02 -33.57 -17.76
C ARG A 826 -2.42 -33.62 -19.16
N GLU A 827 -3.23 -33.38 -20.17
CA GLU A 827 -2.78 -33.26 -21.56
C GLU A 827 -2.23 -31.87 -21.81
N GLU A 828 -1.13 -31.80 -22.57
CA GLU A 828 -0.53 -30.56 -23.04
C GLU A 828 -0.68 -30.42 -24.57
N GLU A 829 -0.44 -29.21 -25.08
CA GLU A 829 -0.66 -28.85 -26.49
C GLU A 829 0.14 -29.70 -27.50
N ASP A 830 1.26 -30.33 -27.06
CA ASP A 830 2.14 -31.17 -27.88
C ASP A 830 1.76 -32.67 -27.87
N ASN A 831 0.55 -33.04 -27.40
CA ASN A 831 0.08 -34.42 -27.18
C ASN A 831 0.92 -35.24 -26.17
N SER A 832 1.83 -34.60 -25.41
CA SER A 832 2.47 -35.20 -24.23
C SER A 832 1.57 -35.06 -23.00
N CYS A 833 1.73 -35.92 -22.00
CA CYS A 833 0.98 -35.80 -20.76
C CYS A 833 1.87 -35.63 -19.51
N LEU A 834 1.50 -34.67 -18.67
CA LEU A 834 2.06 -34.48 -17.34
C LEU A 834 1.33 -35.42 -16.38
N TRP A 835 2.07 -36.23 -15.64
CA TRP A 835 1.51 -37.16 -14.67
C TRP A 835 1.95 -36.84 -13.24
N ARG A 836 1.02 -37.01 -12.29
CA ARG A 836 1.26 -36.92 -10.85
C ARG A 836 0.78 -38.19 -10.17
N LEU A 837 1.67 -38.89 -9.49
CA LEU A 837 1.44 -40.17 -8.84
C LEU A 837 1.54 -40.04 -7.33
N ARG A 838 0.56 -40.59 -6.61
CA ARG A 838 0.60 -40.85 -5.18
C ARG A 838 0.30 -42.32 -4.92
N ALA A 839 1.06 -42.98 -4.06
CA ALA A 839 0.80 -44.38 -3.73
C ALA A 839 1.02 -44.66 -2.24
N ALA A 840 0.21 -45.56 -1.69
CA ALA A 840 0.37 -46.04 -0.31
C ALA A 840 1.53 -47.04 -0.16
N SER A 841 1.95 -47.70 -1.24
CA SER A 841 2.95 -48.77 -1.23
C SER A 841 4.11 -48.45 -2.16
N SER A 842 5.33 -48.46 -1.62
CA SER A 842 6.55 -48.14 -2.35
C SER A 842 6.83 -49.11 -3.52
N ALA A 843 6.41 -50.37 -3.40
CA ALA A 843 6.55 -51.36 -4.48
C ALA A 843 5.63 -51.05 -5.68
N VAL A 844 4.38 -50.64 -5.42
CA VAL A 844 3.43 -50.23 -6.46
C VAL A 844 3.84 -48.89 -7.08
N PHE A 845 4.39 -47.99 -6.26
CA PHE A 845 4.91 -46.70 -6.68
C PHE A 845 6.04 -46.82 -7.71
N GLU A 846 7.09 -47.58 -7.40
CA GLU A 846 8.23 -47.73 -8.31
C GLU A 846 7.86 -48.52 -9.58
N ALA A 847 6.96 -49.51 -9.49
CA ALA A 847 6.44 -50.20 -10.67
C ALA A 847 5.69 -49.24 -11.62
N LEU A 848 4.77 -48.42 -11.10
CA LEU A 848 4.02 -47.44 -11.88
C LEU A 848 4.91 -46.34 -12.46
N LYS A 849 5.84 -45.84 -11.65
CA LYS A 849 6.81 -44.84 -12.06
C LYS A 849 7.70 -45.35 -13.20
N SER A 850 8.11 -46.62 -13.18
CA SER A 850 8.90 -47.24 -14.25
C SER A 850 8.15 -47.35 -15.58
N VAL A 851 6.83 -47.57 -15.53
CA VAL A 851 5.98 -47.64 -16.73
C VAL A 851 5.72 -46.25 -17.34
N LEU A 852 5.68 -45.22 -16.49
CA LEU A 852 5.43 -43.84 -16.88
C LEU A 852 6.71 -43.05 -17.22
N SER A 853 7.89 -43.62 -16.99
CA SER A 853 9.20 -43.01 -17.30
C SER A 853 9.90 -43.61 -18.53
N GLN A 854 9.30 -44.61 -19.18
CA GLN A 854 9.73 -45.20 -20.45
C GLN A 854 9.01 -44.57 -21.63
#